data_AF-A0A9E1KWU1-F1
#
_entry.id   AF-A0A9E1KWU1-F1
#
_cell.length_a   1.000
_cell.length_b   1.000
_cell.length_c   1.000
_cell.angle_alpha   90.00
_cell.angle_beta   90.00
_cell.angle_gamma   90.00
#
_symmetry.space_group_name_H-M   'P 1'
#
loop_
_entity.id
_entity.type
_entity.pdbx_description
1 polymer ?
#
loop_
_entity_poly.entity_id
_entity_poly.type
_entity_poly.pdbx_seq_one_letter_code
_entity_poly.pdbx_strand_id
1 'polypeptide(L)'
;MLIESQAVARVSASNAIFIHSTYEQKGKTSTLRLQALKGMLSGEVLAQTSVAYISKKSVNKALVAVLDLEADNLTNAQRKGFSEIFRAALAGSRQFNMASSAEIDKMDADQIQTSTGCTRDECVTVIGEQLGVDRVISSSFSKLMEGMYVLSAKMMNIKNGSIIAFETVKHTGSLETLDQALETLSEKLSGGSGSVQFLNHTGSASFQGGVERVTLKFSGDQTSNIAALILDTIPTKAEVYFGNIKAGVTPYQNMRLKPGQQLKVTLKHPDVSDKNLVMTLKGGINEVGPIKLKSKYGSLIVNSDPPGANVYLAGAKVGTTPYQNRRILSGNYLISLDYPLYLSKENRQIGIQAEKQTTKLFVLKPNFGILKIKTNPPDTMINIYNQENKLVSQFMAPKEQKLAAGKYQLKIKKQGYDPLDYKITIANGKSETINENEATLRRLQGNLMISSMPYQKGADVFIDGEKMGEVPANLSLPAGHHQVKIISDNKTGSKQITIRDGLTESLTIDIYDRYSRQELVNQHGNWYWKWGLSLVGALASGYYALSENQQAQAASENQKTEEDAILSAPSLAQAATHRDQAKTYNEDVKSHNENAQLGGILSVSFLALATWIYLDEPKDPETTSWQPELLPNGNIQLAFEIKF
;
A
#
# COMPACT_ATOMS: atom_id res chain seq x y z
N MET A 1 31.63 46.30 -20.14
CA MET A 1 33.06 46.68 -20.12
C MET A 1 33.79 45.62 -19.32
N LEU A 2 34.69 44.88 -19.94
CA LEU A 2 35.56 43.92 -19.27
C LEU A 2 36.76 44.66 -18.68
N ILE A 3 37.12 44.32 -17.44
CA ILE A 3 38.24 44.88 -16.70
C ILE A 3 39.55 44.46 -17.38
N GLU A 4 40.43 45.42 -17.66
CA GLU A 4 41.65 45.29 -18.48
C GLU A 4 42.73 44.33 -17.92
N SER A 5 42.54 43.75 -16.73
CA SER A 5 43.58 42.97 -16.05
C SER A 5 43.60 41.47 -16.39
N GLN A 6 42.83 41.00 -17.38
CA GLN A 6 42.84 39.59 -17.82
C GLN A 6 43.18 39.36 -19.30
N ALA A 7 43.74 40.35 -20.00
CA ALA A 7 44.23 40.12 -21.35
C ALA A 7 45.54 39.30 -21.32
N VAL A 8 45.49 38.08 -21.85
CA VAL A 8 46.67 37.31 -22.23
C VAL A 8 47.44 38.11 -23.30
N ALA A 9 48.73 38.29 -23.08
CA ALA A 9 49.60 39.18 -23.82
C ALA A 9 49.50 39.08 -25.37
N ARG A 10 49.48 40.27 -26.01
CA ARG A 10 49.89 40.58 -27.41
C ARG A 10 48.98 40.18 -28.59
N VAL A 11 47.66 40.34 -28.52
CA VAL A 11 46.83 40.42 -29.74
C VAL A 11 46.15 41.78 -29.79
N SER A 12 46.49 42.62 -30.78
CA SER A 12 45.77 43.89 -30.99
C SER A 12 44.40 43.61 -31.60
N ALA A 13 43.36 44.26 -31.08
CA ALA A 13 41.98 44.09 -31.56
C ALA A 13 41.78 44.45 -33.05
N SER A 14 42.74 45.18 -33.65
CA SER A 14 42.77 45.53 -35.08
C SER A 14 43.17 44.38 -36.00
N ASN A 15 43.89 43.37 -35.50
CA ASN A 15 44.38 42.23 -36.28
C ASN A 15 43.70 40.90 -35.92
N ALA A 16 42.71 40.93 -35.02
CA ALA A 16 41.90 39.77 -34.69
C ALA A 16 40.84 39.52 -35.78
N ILE A 17 40.65 38.25 -36.14
CA ILE A 17 39.55 37.80 -36.99
C ILE A 17 38.41 37.36 -36.07
N PHE A 18 37.23 37.97 -36.24
CA PHE A 18 36.04 37.70 -35.47
C PHE A 18 35.10 36.82 -36.27
N ILE A 19 34.73 35.64 -35.76
CA ILE A 19 33.73 34.81 -36.41
C ILE A 19 32.35 35.17 -35.85
N HIS A 20 31.52 35.80 -36.67
CA HIS A 20 30.14 36.13 -36.36
C HIS A 20 29.23 35.01 -36.86
N SER A 21 28.49 34.38 -35.95
CA SER A 21 27.50 33.35 -36.29
C SER A 21 26.09 33.90 -36.18
N THR A 22 25.30 33.80 -37.24
CA THR A 22 23.86 34.11 -37.21
C THR A 22 23.06 32.85 -37.51
N TYR A 23 21.98 32.68 -36.77
CA TYR A 23 21.07 31.54 -36.90
C TYR A 23 19.71 32.04 -37.38
N GLU A 24 19.20 31.47 -38.46
CA GLU A 24 17.89 31.80 -39.01
C GLU A 24 17.11 30.50 -39.27
N GLN A 25 15.92 30.39 -38.70
CA GLN A 25 15.04 29.24 -38.87
C GLN A 25 13.83 29.61 -39.72
N LYS A 26 13.68 28.95 -40.87
CA LYS A 26 12.52 29.10 -41.76
C LYS A 26 11.89 27.73 -42.01
N GLY A 27 10.77 27.48 -41.33
CA GLY A 27 10.08 26.19 -41.36
C GLY A 27 10.93 25.07 -40.79
N LYS A 28 11.10 23.97 -41.56
CA LYS A 28 11.91 22.80 -41.15
C LYS A 28 13.41 22.96 -41.39
N THR A 29 13.80 24.03 -42.09
CA THR A 29 15.18 24.29 -42.45
C THR A 29 15.77 25.31 -41.49
N SER A 30 16.85 24.92 -40.83
CA SER A 30 17.65 25.80 -39.99
C SER A 30 18.93 26.12 -40.74
N THR A 31 19.22 27.41 -40.91
CA THR A 31 20.39 27.90 -41.62
C THR A 31 21.30 28.60 -40.63
N LEU A 32 22.49 28.04 -40.42
CA LEU A 32 23.55 28.68 -39.68
C LEU A 32 24.47 29.38 -40.69
N ARG A 33 24.64 30.71 -40.57
CA ARG A 33 25.62 31.49 -41.31
C ARG A 33 26.79 31.82 -40.41
N LEU A 34 28.01 31.60 -40.92
CA LEU A 34 29.25 31.99 -40.27
C LEU A 34 29.95 33.02 -41.16
N GLN A 35 30.34 34.14 -40.60
CA GLN A 35 31.11 35.20 -41.26
C GLN A 35 32.38 35.47 -40.47
N ALA A 36 33.54 35.40 -41.11
CA ALA A 36 34.81 35.85 -40.55
C ALA A 36 34.96 37.34 -40.86
N LEU A 37 35.11 38.18 -39.85
CA LEU A 37 35.23 39.64 -39.93
C LEU A 37 36.64 40.06 -39.52
N LYS A 38 37.25 40.99 -40.25
CA LYS A 38 38.54 41.58 -39.88
C LYS A 38 38.32 42.74 -38.91
N GLY A 39 38.88 42.67 -37.71
CA GLY A 39 38.84 43.73 -36.70
C GLY A 39 37.44 43.95 -36.09
N MET A 40 37.39 44.38 -34.81
CA MET A 40 36.12 44.50 -34.07
C MET A 40 35.23 45.64 -34.57
N LEU A 41 35.80 46.66 -35.22
CA LEU A 41 35.14 47.90 -35.63
C LEU A 41 34.97 48.07 -37.14
N SER A 42 35.81 47.42 -37.96
CA SER A 42 35.79 47.59 -39.43
C SER A 42 34.69 46.79 -40.13
N GLY A 43 34.21 45.68 -39.55
CA GLY A 43 33.08 44.91 -40.10
C GLY A 43 33.33 44.26 -41.48
N GLU A 44 34.56 44.27 -41.99
CA GLU A 44 34.93 43.72 -43.29
C GLU A 44 34.87 42.19 -43.28
N VAL A 45 34.00 41.59 -44.11
CA VAL A 45 33.81 40.13 -44.21
C VAL A 45 34.92 39.50 -45.04
N LEU A 46 35.79 38.72 -44.41
CA LEU A 46 36.89 37.98 -45.03
C LEU A 46 36.46 36.65 -45.66
N ALA A 47 35.49 35.97 -45.04
CA ALA A 47 34.96 34.71 -45.53
C ALA A 47 33.57 34.47 -44.96
N GLN A 48 32.68 33.83 -45.73
CA GLN A 48 31.38 33.41 -45.23
C GLN A 48 31.00 32.01 -45.70
N THR A 49 30.34 31.26 -44.83
CA THR A 49 29.78 29.95 -45.17
C THR A 49 28.42 29.79 -44.51
N SER A 50 27.57 28.94 -45.09
CA SER A 50 26.27 28.61 -44.53
C SER A 50 25.99 27.13 -44.61
N VAL A 51 25.49 26.56 -43.53
CA VAL A 51 24.97 25.20 -43.49
C VAL A 51 23.48 25.27 -43.24
N ALA A 52 22.71 24.71 -44.17
CA ALA A 52 21.27 24.51 -44.04
C ALA A 52 21.00 23.03 -43.76
N TYR A 53 20.29 22.73 -42.68
CA TYR A 53 19.86 21.37 -42.38
C TYR A 53 18.36 21.31 -42.17
N ILE A 54 17.75 20.23 -42.66
CA ILE A 54 16.33 19.95 -42.52
C ILE A 54 16.17 19.14 -41.23
N SER A 55 15.62 19.78 -40.19
CA SER A 55 15.28 19.06 -38.97
C SER A 55 13.99 18.25 -39.20
N LYS A 56 14.12 16.92 -39.22
CA LYS A 56 12.97 16.01 -39.05
C LYS A 56 12.90 15.62 -37.58
N LYS A 57 12.19 16.41 -36.77
CA LYS A 57 11.74 15.93 -35.45
C LYS A 57 10.52 16.70 -34.97
N SER A 58 9.36 16.05 -34.96
CA SER A 58 8.42 16.26 -33.86
C SER A 58 9.01 15.51 -32.68
N VAL A 59 9.48 16.23 -31.66
CA VAL A 59 9.72 15.64 -30.35
C VAL A 59 8.37 15.68 -29.66
N ASN A 60 7.72 14.53 -29.47
CA ASN A 60 6.75 14.43 -28.40
C ASN A 60 7.57 14.58 -27.10
N LYS A 61 7.44 15.73 -26.45
CA LYS A 61 8.08 15.98 -25.16
C LYS A 61 7.40 15.07 -24.13
N ALA A 62 8.21 14.35 -23.36
CA ALA A 62 7.70 13.49 -22.31
C ALA A 62 6.94 14.33 -21.27
N LEU A 63 5.79 13.83 -20.80
CA LEU A 63 5.07 14.40 -19.68
C LEU A 63 5.78 13.99 -18.38
N VAL A 64 6.15 14.97 -17.55
CA VAL A 64 6.98 14.79 -16.36
C VAL A 64 6.28 15.34 -15.12
N ALA A 65 6.13 14.54 -14.08
CA ALA A 65 5.76 15.02 -12.75
C ALA A 65 7.01 15.25 -11.89
N VAL A 66 6.99 16.29 -11.07
CA VAL A 66 8.05 16.58 -10.09
C VAL A 66 7.40 16.50 -8.72
N LEU A 67 7.83 15.55 -7.90
CA LEU A 67 7.31 15.40 -6.54
C LEU A 67 7.85 16.48 -5.61
N ASP A 68 7.20 16.65 -4.47
CA ASP A 68 7.66 17.56 -3.43
C ASP A 68 9.04 17.13 -2.90
N LEU A 69 9.88 18.13 -2.62
CA LEU A 69 11.23 18.00 -2.11
C LEU A 69 11.22 17.25 -0.77
N GLU A 70 11.99 16.18 -0.70
CA GLU A 70 12.20 15.45 0.54
C GLU A 70 13.26 16.13 1.41
N ALA A 71 12.90 16.51 2.63
CA ALA A 71 13.81 17.16 3.56
C ALA A 71 13.36 16.96 5.02
N ASP A 72 14.21 16.37 5.85
CA ASP A 72 13.89 16.11 7.26
C ASP A 72 13.86 17.40 8.10
N ASN A 73 14.56 18.45 7.64
CA ASN A 73 14.78 19.70 8.40
C ASN A 73 14.03 20.91 7.82
N LEU A 74 13.04 20.71 6.95
CA LEU A 74 12.23 21.78 6.37
C LEU A 74 10.75 21.59 6.68
N THR A 75 10.03 22.70 6.91
CA THR A 75 8.57 22.67 7.08
C THR A 75 7.87 22.30 5.77
N ASN A 76 6.63 21.79 5.84
CA ASN A 76 5.84 21.46 4.65
C ASN A 76 5.70 22.64 3.68
N ALA A 77 5.50 23.85 4.21
CA ALA A 77 5.42 25.07 3.41
C ALA A 77 6.74 25.36 2.67
N GLN A 78 7.89 25.18 3.32
CA GLN A 78 9.20 25.35 2.71
C GLN A 78 9.48 24.29 1.64
N ARG A 79 9.17 23.01 1.91
CA ARG A 79 9.32 21.91 0.94
C ARG A 79 8.50 22.20 -0.32
N LYS A 80 7.24 22.59 -0.16
CA LYS A 80 6.36 22.96 -1.28
C LYS A 80 6.88 24.19 -2.04
N GLY A 81 7.31 25.23 -1.33
CA GLY A 81 7.88 26.44 -1.93
C GLY A 81 9.11 26.17 -2.81
N PHE A 82 10.08 25.40 -2.31
CA PHE A 82 11.27 25.03 -3.09
C PHE A 82 10.94 24.08 -4.25
N SER A 83 9.94 23.22 -4.09
CA SER A 83 9.48 22.32 -5.16
C SER A 83 8.85 23.10 -6.32
N GLU A 84 8.09 24.15 -6.03
CA GLU A 84 7.54 25.05 -7.06
C GLU A 84 8.62 25.83 -7.81
N ILE A 85 9.65 26.31 -7.11
CA ILE A 85 10.82 26.94 -7.75
C ILE A 85 11.50 25.95 -8.70
N PHE A 86 11.69 24.70 -8.25
CA PHE A 86 12.31 23.67 -9.08
C PHE A 86 11.45 23.26 -10.28
N ARG A 87 10.12 23.14 -10.10
CA ARG A 87 9.15 22.91 -11.19
C ARG A 87 9.21 24.05 -12.21
N ALA A 88 9.26 25.30 -11.76
CA ALA A 88 9.36 26.46 -12.63
C ALA A 88 10.69 26.47 -13.42
N ALA A 89 11.81 26.15 -12.77
CA ALA A 89 13.12 26.04 -13.42
C ALA A 89 13.13 24.93 -14.49
N LEU A 90 12.51 23.78 -14.22
CA LEU A 90 12.40 22.67 -15.19
C LEU A 90 11.45 23.01 -16.34
N ALA A 91 10.33 23.68 -16.08
CA ALA A 91 9.43 24.17 -17.11
C ALA A 91 10.13 25.19 -18.03
N GLY A 92 10.96 26.07 -17.44
CA GLY A 92 11.78 27.07 -18.12
C GLY A 92 12.80 26.47 -19.10
N SER A 93 13.28 25.25 -18.84
CA SER A 93 14.18 24.52 -19.75
C SER A 93 13.55 24.18 -21.11
N ARG A 94 12.21 24.20 -21.21
CA ARG A 94 11.42 23.82 -22.39
C ARG A 94 11.66 22.40 -22.91
N GLN A 95 12.34 21.54 -22.14
CA GLN A 95 12.66 20.16 -22.56
C GLN A 95 11.56 19.15 -22.21
N PHE A 96 10.69 19.50 -21.26
CA PHE A 96 9.65 18.63 -20.72
C PHE A 96 8.26 19.26 -20.87
N ASN A 97 7.22 18.43 -20.95
CA ASN A 97 5.86 18.85 -20.64
C ASN A 97 5.67 18.58 -19.14
N MET A 98 5.18 19.54 -18.38
CA MET A 98 5.03 19.39 -16.93
C MET A 98 3.61 18.95 -16.57
N ALA A 99 3.49 18.00 -15.65
CA ALA A 99 2.22 17.66 -15.03
C ALA A 99 1.72 18.78 -14.12
N SER A 100 0.40 18.86 -13.92
CA SER A 100 -0.21 19.90 -13.10
C SER A 100 0.15 19.73 -11.62
N SER A 101 0.67 20.79 -10.98
CA SER A 101 0.94 20.78 -9.53
C SER A 101 -0.32 20.43 -8.72
N ALA A 102 -1.51 20.82 -9.19
CA ALA A 102 -2.78 20.51 -8.52
C ALA A 102 -3.20 19.03 -8.61
N GLU A 103 -2.68 18.29 -9.59
CA GLU A 103 -2.89 16.83 -9.68
C GLU A 103 -1.86 16.08 -8.84
N ILE A 104 -0.63 16.59 -8.76
CA ILE A 104 0.43 16.07 -7.90
C ILE A 104 0.06 16.25 -6.42
N ASP A 105 -0.50 17.41 -6.06
CA ASP A 105 -0.97 17.71 -4.69
C ASP A 105 -2.07 16.77 -4.19
N LYS A 106 -2.79 16.09 -5.10
CA LYS A 106 -3.79 15.07 -4.73
C LYS A 106 -3.17 13.72 -4.36
N MET A 107 -1.87 13.54 -4.65
CA MET A 107 -1.11 12.33 -4.40
C MET A 107 -0.21 12.57 -3.19
N ASP A 108 -0.76 12.38 -1.99
CA ASP A 108 0.02 12.50 -0.75
C ASP A 108 0.99 11.30 -0.64
N ALA A 109 2.29 11.58 -0.82
CA ALA A 109 3.34 10.57 -0.79
C ALA A 109 3.44 9.86 0.57
N ASP A 110 3.14 10.54 1.67
CA ASP A 110 3.21 9.97 3.04
C ASP A 110 2.01 9.04 3.29
N GLN A 111 0.83 9.41 2.78
CA GLN A 111 -0.37 8.57 2.83
C GLN A 111 -0.25 7.32 1.93
N ILE A 112 0.33 7.47 0.75
CA ILE A 112 0.58 6.36 -0.19
C ILE A 112 1.61 5.40 0.41
N GLN A 113 2.70 5.90 1.00
CA GLN A 113 3.69 5.07 1.68
C GLN A 113 3.07 4.25 2.84
N THR A 114 2.15 4.83 3.60
CA THR A 114 1.45 4.16 4.71
C THR A 114 0.43 3.11 4.24
N SER A 115 -0.29 3.38 3.14
CA SER A 115 -1.33 2.48 2.61
C SER A 115 -0.79 1.33 1.75
N THR A 116 0.34 1.54 1.06
CA THR A 116 0.93 0.56 0.13
C THR A 116 2.13 -0.19 0.69
N GLY A 117 2.76 0.33 1.75
CA GLY A 117 3.96 -0.28 2.35
C GLY A 117 5.20 -0.27 1.44
N CYS A 118 5.17 0.50 0.35
CA CYS A 118 6.26 0.59 -0.62
C CYS A 118 7.48 1.33 -0.03
N THR A 119 8.67 0.96 -0.50
CA THR A 119 9.88 1.77 -0.25
C THR A 119 9.81 3.09 -1.05
N ARG A 120 10.56 4.12 -0.65
CA ARG A 120 10.48 5.45 -1.29
C ARG A 120 10.68 5.40 -2.82
N ASP A 121 11.57 4.57 -3.32
CA ASP A 121 11.78 4.41 -4.78
C ASP A 121 10.65 3.66 -5.49
N GLU A 122 9.94 2.76 -4.80
CA GLU A 122 8.80 2.01 -5.32
C GLU A 122 7.54 2.90 -5.38
N CYS A 123 7.32 3.75 -4.37
CA CYS A 123 6.21 4.70 -4.33
C CYS A 123 6.22 5.65 -5.53
N VAL A 124 7.41 6.13 -5.94
CA VAL A 124 7.53 7.09 -7.05
C VAL A 124 7.04 6.49 -8.38
N THR A 125 7.18 5.18 -8.57
CA THR A 125 6.67 4.51 -9.77
C THR A 125 5.14 4.41 -9.74
N VAL A 126 4.56 4.05 -8.59
CA VAL A 126 3.10 3.99 -8.39
C VAL A 126 2.45 5.37 -8.58
N ILE A 127 3.04 6.41 -7.98
CA ILE A 127 2.57 7.80 -8.13
C ILE A 127 2.64 8.23 -9.61
N GLY A 128 3.71 7.87 -10.31
CA GLY A 128 3.86 8.16 -11.75
C GLY A 128 2.82 7.48 -12.63
N GLU A 129 2.49 6.22 -12.35
CA GLU A 129 1.43 5.48 -13.05
C GLU A 129 0.05 6.09 -12.80
N GLN A 130 -0.27 6.46 -11.56
CA GLN A 130 -1.53 7.10 -11.20
C GLN A 130 -1.70 8.49 -11.82
N LEU A 131 -0.60 9.25 -11.96
CA LEU A 131 -0.59 10.55 -12.65
C LEU A 131 -0.55 10.43 -14.18
N GLY A 132 -0.39 9.22 -14.72
CA GLY A 132 -0.33 8.99 -16.17
C GLY A 132 0.85 9.68 -16.87
N VAL A 133 1.95 9.92 -16.13
CA VAL A 133 3.13 10.62 -16.67
C VAL A 133 4.17 9.64 -17.24
N ASP A 134 4.93 10.10 -18.22
CA ASP A 134 6.02 9.29 -18.80
C ASP A 134 7.20 9.14 -17.84
N ARG A 135 7.41 10.16 -16.98
CA ARG A 135 8.57 10.27 -16.08
C ARG A 135 8.19 10.96 -14.78
N VAL A 136 8.86 10.58 -13.70
CA VAL A 136 8.78 11.29 -12.41
C VAL A 136 10.16 11.72 -11.96
N ILE A 137 10.24 12.93 -11.39
CA ILE A 137 11.43 13.47 -10.74
C ILE A 137 11.18 13.52 -9.23
N SER A 138 12.03 12.84 -8.47
CA SER A 138 12.13 13.02 -7.02
C SER A 138 13.36 13.86 -6.69
N SER A 139 13.24 14.71 -5.68
CA SER A 139 14.34 15.56 -5.21
C SER A 139 14.49 15.46 -3.70
N SER A 140 15.73 15.53 -3.22
CA SER A 140 16.04 15.49 -1.80
C SER A 140 17.00 16.62 -1.41
N PHE A 141 16.82 17.10 -0.19
CA PHE A 141 17.63 18.15 0.43
C PHE A 141 18.17 17.65 1.78
N SER A 142 19.49 17.75 1.95
CA SER A 142 20.16 17.33 3.17
C SER A 142 21.12 18.41 3.67
N LYS A 143 21.06 18.73 4.97
CA LYS A 143 22.01 19.61 5.65
C LYS A 143 23.22 18.78 6.08
N LEU A 144 24.41 19.12 5.58
CA LEU A 144 25.66 18.46 6.00
C LEU A 144 26.25 19.11 7.24
N MET A 145 26.27 20.45 7.25
CA MET A 145 26.73 21.28 8.36
C MET A 145 26.12 22.68 8.20
N GLU A 146 26.35 23.57 9.17
CA GLU A 146 25.82 24.94 9.09
C GLU A 146 26.29 25.64 7.81
N GLY A 147 25.34 26.17 7.03
CA GLY A 147 25.63 26.84 5.76
C GLY A 147 26.06 25.93 4.59
N MET A 148 26.02 24.59 4.73
CA MET A 148 26.36 23.66 3.64
C MET A 148 25.28 22.60 3.44
N TYR A 149 24.70 22.59 2.24
CA TYR A 149 23.58 21.74 1.86
C TYR A 149 23.88 20.94 0.60
N VAL A 150 23.22 19.79 0.47
CA VAL A 150 23.27 18.95 -0.73
C VAL A 150 21.86 18.78 -1.27
N LEU A 151 21.69 19.08 -2.55
CA LEU A 151 20.47 18.84 -3.29
C LEU A 151 20.73 17.74 -4.32
N SER A 152 19.87 16.74 -4.32
CA SER A 152 19.92 15.66 -5.32
C SER A 152 18.59 15.56 -6.02
N ALA A 153 18.61 15.28 -7.33
CA ALA A 153 17.40 15.01 -8.09
C ALA A 153 17.59 13.79 -8.98
N LYS A 154 16.55 12.96 -9.05
CA LYS A 154 16.52 11.69 -9.76
C LYS A 154 15.32 11.68 -10.70
N MET A 155 15.55 11.47 -11.99
CA MET A 155 14.52 11.31 -13.00
C MET A 155 14.34 9.83 -13.33
N MET A 156 13.13 9.32 -13.21
CA MET A 156 12.80 7.92 -13.48
C MET A 156 11.82 7.78 -14.64
N ASN A 157 12.01 6.74 -15.45
CA ASN A 157 11.09 6.33 -16.50
C ASN A 157 10.00 5.46 -15.88
N ILE A 158 8.73 5.86 -15.98
CA ILE A 158 7.63 5.13 -15.34
C ILE A 158 7.36 3.79 -16.02
N LYS A 159 7.57 3.69 -17.33
CA LYS A 159 7.30 2.46 -18.08
C LYS A 159 8.21 1.28 -17.71
N ASN A 160 9.44 1.55 -17.27
CA ASN A 160 10.42 0.49 -17.01
C ASN A 160 11.20 0.65 -15.69
N GLY A 161 10.86 1.64 -14.87
CA GLY A 161 11.49 1.93 -13.57
C GLY A 161 12.95 2.38 -13.64
N SER A 162 13.50 2.64 -14.83
CA SER A 162 14.93 2.98 -14.97
C SER A 162 15.20 4.44 -14.64
N ILE A 163 16.29 4.71 -13.92
CA ILE A 163 16.80 6.06 -13.70
C ILE A 163 17.38 6.60 -15.01
N ILE A 164 16.80 7.69 -15.51
CA ILE A 164 17.22 8.37 -16.74
C ILE A 164 18.34 9.37 -16.43
N ALA A 165 18.22 10.10 -15.33
CA ALA A 165 19.19 11.10 -14.90
C ALA A 165 19.24 11.16 -13.37
N PHE A 166 20.43 11.38 -12.83
CA PHE A 166 20.64 11.60 -11.41
C PHE A 166 21.74 12.64 -11.23
N GLU A 167 21.41 13.76 -10.61
CA GLU A 167 22.31 14.90 -10.46
C GLU A 167 22.36 15.38 -9.02
N THR A 168 23.50 15.93 -8.64
CA THR A 168 23.74 16.46 -7.29
C THR A 168 24.42 17.82 -7.38
N VAL A 169 23.92 18.77 -6.60
CA VAL A 169 24.48 20.11 -6.43
C VAL A 169 24.76 20.34 -4.96
N LYS A 170 25.97 20.86 -4.66
CA LYS A 170 26.31 21.33 -3.32
C LYS A 170 26.05 22.82 -3.26
N HIS A 171 25.41 23.27 -2.20
CA HIS A 171 25.14 24.68 -1.93
C HIS A 171 25.89 25.12 -0.67
N THR A 172 26.59 26.25 -0.75
CA THR A 172 27.26 26.90 0.37
C THR A 172 26.65 28.29 0.55
N GLY A 173 25.90 28.50 1.63
CA GLY A 173 25.14 29.74 1.84
C GLY A 173 23.96 29.56 2.81
N SER A 174 23.07 30.54 2.89
CA SER A 174 21.81 30.45 3.62
C SER A 174 20.73 29.73 2.78
N LEU A 175 19.57 29.45 3.38
CA LEU A 175 18.40 28.90 2.68
C LEU A 175 17.83 29.90 1.64
N GLU A 176 18.14 31.18 1.75
CA GLU A 176 17.63 32.23 0.87
C GLU A 176 18.24 32.19 -0.54
N THR A 177 19.43 31.60 -0.70
CA THR A 177 20.12 31.47 -1.99
C THR A 177 19.98 30.08 -2.61
N LEU A 178 19.03 29.28 -2.11
CA LEU A 178 18.80 27.91 -2.53
C LEU A 178 18.18 27.80 -3.94
N ASP A 179 17.50 28.85 -4.38
CA ASP A 179 16.94 29.01 -5.72
C ASP A 179 18.01 28.81 -6.82
N GLN A 180 19.18 29.42 -6.68
CA GLN A 180 20.29 29.29 -7.63
C GLN A 180 20.80 27.84 -7.74
N ALA A 181 20.81 27.12 -6.61
CA ALA A 181 21.20 25.71 -6.58
C ALA A 181 20.16 24.81 -7.25
N LEU A 182 18.86 25.12 -7.09
CA LEU A 182 17.75 24.43 -7.76
C LEU A 182 17.73 24.71 -9.27
N GLU A 183 18.03 25.93 -9.70
CA GLU A 183 18.21 26.28 -11.11
C GLU A 183 19.38 25.50 -11.73
N THR A 184 20.54 25.51 -11.07
CA THR A 184 21.72 24.72 -11.50
C THR A 184 21.40 23.22 -11.56
N LEU A 185 20.64 22.71 -10.59
CA LEU A 185 20.21 21.31 -10.57
C LEU A 185 19.26 20.99 -11.74
N SER A 186 18.34 21.91 -12.05
CA SER A 186 17.42 21.81 -13.19
C SER A 186 18.15 21.81 -14.53
N GLU A 187 19.15 22.68 -14.70
CA GLU A 187 19.99 22.71 -15.90
C GLU A 187 20.73 21.40 -16.12
N LYS A 188 21.39 20.88 -15.07
CA LYS A 188 22.09 19.59 -15.13
C LYS A 188 21.12 18.44 -15.42
N LEU A 189 19.97 18.41 -14.75
CA LEU A 189 18.98 17.33 -14.88
C LEU A 189 18.25 17.35 -16.23
N SER A 190 18.00 18.55 -16.78
CA SER A 190 17.42 18.72 -18.11
C SER A 190 18.41 18.43 -19.23
N GLY A 191 19.70 18.21 -18.94
CA GLY A 191 20.72 18.07 -19.98
C GLY A 191 20.98 19.38 -20.74
N GLY A 192 20.63 20.52 -20.13
CA GLY A 192 20.85 21.85 -20.66
C GLY A 192 22.34 22.17 -20.70
N SER A 193 22.83 22.39 -21.92
CA SER A 193 24.09 23.02 -22.24
C SER A 193 24.36 24.22 -21.34
N GLY A 194 25.33 24.08 -20.43
CA GLY A 194 25.99 25.23 -19.84
C GLY A 194 26.46 26.16 -20.95
N SER A 195 26.35 27.46 -20.73
CA SER A 195 26.97 28.49 -21.54
C SER A 195 28.45 28.16 -21.75
N VAL A 196 28.77 27.63 -22.93
CA VAL A 196 30.15 27.42 -23.32
C VAL A 196 30.70 28.77 -23.75
N GLN A 197 31.46 29.42 -22.88
CA GLN A 197 32.48 30.37 -23.33
C GLN A 197 33.52 29.57 -24.13
N PHE A 198 33.38 29.58 -25.45
CA PHE A 198 34.40 29.03 -26.33
C PHE A 198 35.58 30.01 -26.41
N LEU A 199 36.66 29.72 -25.68
CA LEU A 199 37.99 30.14 -26.11
C LEU A 199 38.42 29.19 -27.25
N ASN A 200 38.48 29.75 -28.45
CA ASN A 200 39.14 29.31 -29.69
C ASN A 200 39.59 27.82 -29.79
N HIS A 201 38.94 27.05 -30.68
CA HIS A 201 39.45 26.76 -32.04
C HIS A 201 38.57 25.73 -32.78
N THR A 202 38.07 26.17 -33.95
CA THR A 202 37.90 25.47 -35.24
C THR A 202 37.86 23.93 -35.31
N GLY A 203 36.73 23.37 -35.78
CA GLY A 203 36.67 22.05 -36.42
C GLY A 203 35.28 21.42 -36.46
N SER A 204 34.64 21.40 -37.64
CA SER A 204 33.27 20.93 -37.93
C SER A 204 33.16 19.42 -38.20
N ALA A 205 32.12 18.76 -37.67
CA ALA A 205 31.54 17.53 -38.25
C ALA A 205 30.07 17.34 -37.83
N SER A 206 29.23 16.92 -38.78
CA SER A 206 27.78 16.69 -38.63
C SER A 206 27.45 15.23 -38.36
N PHE A 207 26.64 14.89 -37.34
CA PHE A 207 25.98 13.58 -37.21
C PHE A 207 24.60 13.65 -36.53
N GLN A 208 23.70 12.75 -36.92
CA GLN A 208 22.35 12.57 -36.39
C GLN A 208 22.33 11.53 -35.25
N GLY A 209 21.69 11.90 -34.13
CA GLY A 209 21.18 10.96 -33.12
C GLY A 209 22.14 10.61 -31.98
N GLY A 210 21.83 11.12 -30.77
CA GLY A 210 22.57 10.85 -29.53
C GLY A 210 23.85 11.69 -29.42
N VAL A 211 24.09 12.30 -28.25
CA VAL A 211 25.39 12.96 -27.99
C VAL A 211 26.42 11.85 -27.80
N GLU A 212 26.99 11.37 -28.90
CA GLU A 212 28.24 10.64 -28.87
C GLU A 212 29.37 11.67 -28.74
N ARG A 213 30.31 11.37 -27.85
CA ARG A 213 31.41 12.26 -27.47
C ARG A 213 32.17 12.74 -28.71
N VAL A 214 32.18 14.05 -28.94
CA VAL A 214 32.97 14.66 -30.02
C VAL A 214 34.44 14.62 -29.60
N THR A 215 35.12 13.57 -30.05
CA THR A 215 36.58 13.41 -30.02
C THR A 215 37.16 14.38 -31.06
N LEU A 216 37.53 15.59 -30.65
CA LEU A 216 38.26 16.52 -31.50
C LEU A 216 39.65 15.92 -31.76
N LYS A 217 39.83 15.31 -32.93
CA LYS A 217 41.16 14.88 -33.40
C LYS A 217 42.01 16.12 -33.63
N PHE A 218 42.74 16.54 -32.62
CA PHE A 218 43.82 17.48 -32.83
C PHE A 218 44.96 16.73 -33.52
N SER A 219 45.18 16.98 -34.82
CA SER A 219 46.45 16.65 -35.44
C SER A 219 47.50 17.63 -34.89
N GLY A 220 48.04 17.31 -33.72
CA GLY A 220 49.14 18.07 -33.16
C GLY A 220 50.31 18.07 -34.14
N ASP A 221 50.86 19.25 -34.37
CA ASP A 221 52.18 19.40 -34.96
C ASP A 221 53.15 18.47 -34.20
N GLN A 222 53.57 17.39 -34.88
CA GLN A 222 54.46 16.36 -34.32
C GLN A 222 55.83 16.94 -33.96
N THR A 223 56.11 18.20 -34.33
CA THR A 223 57.33 18.94 -34.02
C THR A 223 57.26 19.72 -32.70
N SER A 224 56.11 19.72 -32.00
CA SER A 224 55.97 20.37 -30.69
C SER A 224 56.88 19.73 -29.63
N ASN A 225 57.55 20.57 -28.84
CA ASN A 225 58.38 20.18 -27.70
C ASN A 225 57.56 19.82 -26.43
N ILE A 226 56.23 19.90 -26.50
CA ILE A 226 55.29 19.58 -25.41
C ILE A 226 54.36 18.47 -25.89
N ALA A 227 54.03 17.53 -24.99
CA ALA A 227 53.04 16.49 -25.22
C ALA A 227 51.83 16.70 -24.30
N ALA A 228 50.63 16.55 -24.87
CA ALA A 228 49.38 16.48 -24.14
C ALA A 228 48.80 15.06 -24.24
N LEU A 229 48.28 14.52 -23.14
CA LEU A 229 47.58 13.24 -23.08
C LEU A 229 46.10 13.50 -22.79
N ILE A 230 45.22 12.95 -23.62
CA ILE A 230 43.78 12.87 -23.39
C ILE A 230 43.43 11.39 -23.31
N LEU A 231 42.79 10.97 -22.23
CA LEU A 231 42.49 9.58 -21.95
C LEU A 231 41.06 9.42 -21.44
N ASP A 232 40.34 8.46 -21.99
CA ASP A 232 38.96 8.20 -21.64
C ASP A 232 38.64 6.71 -21.53
N THR A 233 37.55 6.35 -20.81
CA THR A 233 37.10 4.96 -20.66
C THR A 233 35.60 4.81 -20.80
N ILE A 234 35.16 3.61 -21.14
CA ILE A 234 33.77 3.16 -21.04
C ILE A 234 33.74 1.97 -20.07
N PRO A 235 33.07 2.07 -18.89
CA PRO A 235 32.41 3.27 -18.34
C PRO A 235 33.41 4.40 -18.00
N THR A 236 32.91 5.64 -17.92
CA THR A 236 33.71 6.82 -17.53
C THR A 236 34.01 6.81 -16.02
N LYS A 237 34.79 7.78 -15.51
CA LYS A 237 35.21 7.89 -14.09
C LYS A 237 36.14 6.79 -13.60
N ALA A 238 36.87 6.14 -14.49
CA ALA A 238 37.95 5.22 -14.10
C ALA A 238 39.13 6.02 -13.53
N GLU A 239 39.68 5.58 -12.42
CA GLU A 239 40.90 6.14 -11.84
C GLU A 239 42.10 5.88 -12.76
N VAL A 240 42.87 6.93 -13.03
CA VAL A 240 44.07 6.90 -13.86
C VAL A 240 45.28 6.95 -12.95
N TYR A 241 46.16 5.95 -13.05
CA TYR A 241 47.43 5.89 -12.33
C TYR A 241 48.59 5.94 -13.30
N PHE A 242 49.64 6.70 -12.95
CA PHE A 242 50.94 6.62 -13.60
C PHE A 242 51.90 5.88 -12.68
N GLY A 243 52.24 4.64 -13.05
CA GLY A 243 52.86 3.71 -12.10
C GLY A 243 51.93 3.49 -10.89
N ASN A 244 52.39 3.85 -9.69
CA ASN A 244 51.61 3.70 -8.45
C ASN A 244 50.95 5.00 -7.96
N ILE A 245 51.13 6.12 -8.67
CA ILE A 245 50.62 7.43 -8.27
C ILE A 245 49.29 7.69 -8.99
N LYS A 246 48.23 7.98 -8.24
CA LYS A 246 46.94 8.39 -8.79
C LYS A 246 47.09 9.76 -9.47
N ALA A 247 46.93 9.79 -10.78
CA ALA A 247 47.03 10.99 -11.59
C ALA A 247 45.69 11.73 -11.74
N GLY A 248 44.57 11.00 -11.74
CA GLY A 248 43.23 11.58 -11.86
C GLY A 248 42.14 10.53 -12.11
N VAL A 249 41.08 10.93 -12.81
CA VAL A 249 39.96 10.07 -13.25
C VAL A 249 39.61 10.37 -14.71
N THR A 250 39.07 9.40 -15.44
CA THR A 250 38.60 9.60 -16.82
C THR A 250 37.26 10.34 -16.84
N PRO A 251 37.01 11.27 -17.78
CA PRO A 251 37.94 11.84 -18.77
C PRO A 251 39.16 12.52 -18.14
N TYR A 252 40.36 12.11 -18.54
CA TYR A 252 41.61 12.60 -17.98
C TYR A 252 42.39 13.38 -19.03
N GLN A 253 42.95 14.53 -18.64
CA GLN A 253 43.78 15.36 -19.50
C GLN A 253 45.03 15.86 -18.77
N ASN A 254 46.18 15.85 -19.45
CA ASN A 254 47.42 16.43 -18.95
C ASN A 254 48.24 17.03 -20.09
N MET A 255 48.54 18.33 -20.03
CA MET A 255 49.20 19.10 -21.09
C MET A 255 50.67 19.43 -20.81
N ARG A 256 51.28 18.85 -19.76
CA ARG A 256 52.66 19.16 -19.32
C ARG A 256 53.62 17.97 -19.46
N LEU A 257 53.40 17.10 -20.45
CA LEU A 257 54.20 15.90 -20.65
C LEU A 257 55.29 16.14 -21.70
N LYS A 258 56.31 15.29 -21.74
CA LYS A 258 57.42 15.41 -22.70
C LYS A 258 57.24 14.45 -23.88
N PRO A 259 57.49 14.89 -25.13
CA PRO A 259 57.60 13.99 -26.27
C PRO A 259 58.66 12.91 -26.04
N GLY A 260 58.43 11.69 -26.50
CA GLY A 260 59.29 10.53 -26.31
C GLY A 260 59.17 9.83 -24.94
N GLN A 261 58.45 10.43 -23.98
CA GLN A 261 58.24 9.82 -22.66
C GLN A 261 57.35 8.56 -22.76
N GLN A 262 57.80 7.46 -22.16
CA GLN A 262 56.97 6.27 -21.96
C GLN A 262 56.16 6.40 -20.66
N LEU A 263 54.84 6.26 -20.77
CA LEU A 263 53.92 6.23 -19.64
C LEU A 263 53.35 4.82 -19.46
N LYS A 264 53.48 4.30 -18.23
CA LYS A 264 52.74 3.13 -17.75
C LYS A 264 51.47 3.61 -17.07
N VAL A 265 50.33 3.38 -17.71
CA VAL A 265 49.01 3.82 -17.25
C VAL A 265 48.23 2.62 -16.73
N THR A 266 47.76 2.69 -15.50
CA THR A 266 46.83 1.71 -14.93
C THR A 266 45.46 2.37 -14.75
N LEU A 267 44.43 1.72 -15.29
CA LEU A 267 43.05 2.15 -15.19
C LEU A 267 42.29 1.24 -14.25
N LYS A 268 41.72 1.83 -13.21
CA LYS A 268 40.93 1.11 -12.22
C LYS A 268 39.52 1.68 -12.17
N HIS A 269 38.53 0.81 -12.13
CA HIS A 269 37.15 1.23 -11.92
C HIS A 269 36.42 0.13 -11.12
N PRO A 270 35.51 0.48 -10.18
CA PRO A 270 34.92 -0.49 -9.26
C PRO A 270 34.26 -1.67 -9.98
N ASP A 271 33.65 -1.40 -11.13
CA ASP A 271 32.75 -2.36 -11.79
C ASP A 271 33.39 -3.24 -12.86
N VAL A 272 34.67 -3.01 -13.15
CA VAL A 272 35.38 -3.57 -14.31
C VAL A 272 36.76 -4.05 -13.89
N SER A 273 37.39 -4.83 -14.75
CA SER A 273 38.75 -5.31 -14.55
C SER A 273 39.78 -4.22 -14.85
N ASP A 274 40.81 -4.16 -14.01
CA ASP A 274 41.92 -3.22 -14.16
C ASP A 274 42.57 -3.39 -15.53
N LYS A 275 42.92 -2.28 -16.18
CA LYS A 275 43.55 -2.27 -17.49
C LYS A 275 44.89 -1.55 -17.43
N ASN A 276 45.95 -2.26 -17.79
CA ASN A 276 47.30 -1.70 -17.92
C ASN A 276 47.59 -1.36 -19.39
N LEU A 277 48.21 -0.20 -19.60
CA LEU A 277 48.59 0.33 -20.89
C LEU A 277 50.02 0.88 -20.80
N VAL A 278 50.79 0.71 -21.86
CA VAL A 278 52.08 1.38 -22.04
C VAL A 278 52.00 2.19 -23.31
N MET A 279 52.28 3.48 -23.23
CA MET A 279 52.24 4.36 -24.39
C MET A 279 53.45 5.29 -24.42
N THR A 280 54.00 5.49 -25.61
CA THR A 280 55.05 6.49 -25.87
C THR A 280 54.38 7.75 -26.40
N LEU A 281 54.59 8.87 -25.72
CA LEU A 281 54.01 10.15 -26.13
C LEU A 281 54.75 10.73 -27.34
N LYS A 282 53.99 11.27 -28.29
CA LYS A 282 54.51 12.10 -29.38
C LYS A 282 54.33 13.58 -29.05
N GLY A 283 55.04 14.46 -29.76
CA GLY A 283 54.81 15.90 -29.69
C GLY A 283 53.38 16.26 -30.06
N GLY A 284 52.80 17.24 -29.36
CA GLY A 284 51.40 17.64 -29.53
C GLY A 284 50.42 16.73 -28.77
N ILE A 285 49.24 16.50 -29.34
CA ILE A 285 48.13 15.83 -28.65
C ILE A 285 48.17 14.31 -28.89
N ASN A 286 48.11 13.56 -27.79
CA ASN A 286 48.06 12.11 -27.74
C ASN A 286 46.69 11.72 -27.20
N GLU A 287 45.76 11.44 -28.10
CA GLU A 287 44.40 11.04 -27.73
C GLU A 287 44.29 9.51 -27.73
N VAL A 288 43.98 8.97 -26.57
CA VAL A 288 43.62 7.56 -26.41
C VAL A 288 42.12 7.53 -26.29
N GLY A 289 41.46 7.10 -27.37
CA GLY A 289 39.99 7.04 -27.47
C GLY A 289 39.36 6.24 -26.32
N PRO A 290 38.03 6.23 -26.17
CA PRO A 290 37.41 5.61 -25.01
C PRO A 290 37.78 4.13 -24.88
N ILE A 291 38.60 3.83 -23.88
CA ILE A 291 39.07 2.48 -23.58
C ILE A 291 37.90 1.71 -22.95
N LYS A 292 37.37 0.73 -23.69
CA LYS A 292 36.35 -0.18 -23.17
C LYS A 292 36.96 -1.10 -22.11
N LEU A 293 36.53 -0.94 -20.87
CA LEU A 293 36.95 -1.79 -19.75
C LEU A 293 36.01 -2.99 -19.64
N LYS A 294 36.58 -4.18 -19.37
CA LYS A 294 35.81 -5.43 -19.29
C LYS A 294 35.08 -5.54 -17.96
N SER A 295 33.77 -5.76 -17.99
CA SER A 295 32.98 -5.94 -16.77
C SER A 295 33.48 -7.13 -15.94
N LYS A 296 33.36 -7.04 -14.61
CA LYS A 296 33.54 -8.20 -13.70
C LYS A 296 32.24 -8.99 -13.50
N TYR A 297 31.13 -8.50 -14.02
CA TYR A 297 29.78 -9.01 -13.75
C TYR A 297 29.17 -9.69 -14.96
N GLY A 298 28.40 -10.75 -14.72
CA GLY A 298 27.47 -11.36 -15.66
C GLY A 298 26.01 -11.15 -15.23
N SER A 299 25.10 -11.69 -16.02
CA SER A 299 23.65 -11.69 -15.78
C SER A 299 23.14 -13.09 -15.51
N LEU A 300 22.19 -13.26 -14.60
CA LEU A 300 21.50 -14.52 -14.30
C LEU A 300 20.00 -14.35 -14.52
N ILE A 301 19.40 -15.29 -15.24
CA ILE A 301 17.95 -15.50 -15.30
C ILE A 301 17.63 -16.91 -14.82
N VAL A 302 16.71 -17.03 -13.86
CA VAL A 302 16.27 -18.30 -13.28
C VAL A 302 14.77 -18.42 -13.49
N ASN A 303 14.37 -19.43 -14.25
CA ASN A 303 12.98 -19.80 -14.45
C ASN A 303 12.69 -21.13 -13.74
N SER A 304 11.43 -21.36 -13.39
CA SER A 304 10.98 -22.67 -12.95
C SER A 304 9.64 -23.04 -13.55
N ASP A 305 9.38 -24.34 -13.54
CA ASP A 305 8.08 -24.92 -13.85
C ASP A 305 7.63 -25.78 -12.64
N PRO A 306 6.56 -25.37 -11.91
CA PRO A 306 5.76 -24.16 -12.11
C PRO A 306 6.51 -22.86 -11.76
N PRO A 307 6.06 -21.68 -12.24
CA PRO A 307 6.63 -20.38 -11.87
C PRO A 307 6.27 -19.97 -10.43
N GLY A 308 7.00 -19.02 -9.86
CA GLY A 308 6.81 -18.52 -8.50
C GLY A 308 7.62 -19.24 -7.42
N ALA A 309 8.57 -20.10 -7.80
CA ALA A 309 9.48 -20.77 -6.87
C ALA A 309 10.41 -19.76 -6.20
N ASN A 310 10.55 -19.83 -4.87
CA ASN A 310 11.57 -19.09 -4.14
C ASN A 310 12.96 -19.48 -4.65
N VAL A 311 13.79 -18.48 -4.96
CA VAL A 311 15.15 -18.67 -5.45
C VAL A 311 16.14 -18.27 -4.36
N TYR A 312 17.10 -19.14 -4.10
CA TYR A 312 18.20 -18.92 -3.16
C TYR A 312 19.52 -18.98 -3.91
N LEU A 313 20.39 -18.00 -3.71
CA LEU A 313 21.73 -17.95 -4.29
C LEU A 313 22.76 -17.88 -3.16
N ALA A 314 23.68 -18.83 -3.12
CA ALA A 314 24.64 -19.01 -2.01
C ALA A 314 23.96 -19.08 -0.63
N GLY A 315 22.78 -19.71 -0.56
CA GLY A 315 21.99 -19.89 0.67
C GLY A 315 21.08 -18.71 1.04
N ALA A 316 21.27 -17.52 0.47
CA ALA A 316 20.41 -16.36 0.72
C ALA A 316 19.21 -16.34 -0.24
N LYS A 317 18.01 -16.05 0.27
CA LYS A 317 16.81 -15.85 -0.58
C LYS A 317 16.98 -14.57 -1.39
N VAL A 318 16.97 -14.69 -2.72
CA VAL A 318 17.17 -13.56 -3.64
C VAL A 318 15.91 -13.11 -4.37
N GLY A 319 14.86 -13.93 -4.37
CA GLY A 319 13.58 -13.59 -5.02
C GLY A 319 12.75 -14.82 -5.34
N THR A 320 11.91 -14.72 -6.37
CA THR A 320 11.07 -15.81 -6.88
C THR A 320 11.21 -15.94 -8.40
N THR A 321 10.99 -17.12 -8.97
CA THR A 321 11.02 -17.32 -10.42
C THR A 321 9.79 -16.71 -11.12
N PRO A 322 9.93 -16.14 -12.32
CA PRO A 322 11.19 -15.80 -12.99
C PRO A 322 12.02 -14.76 -12.21
N TYR A 323 13.28 -15.08 -11.92
CA TYR A 323 14.21 -14.19 -11.23
C TYR A 323 15.26 -13.70 -12.22
N GLN A 324 15.53 -12.39 -12.24
CA GLN A 324 16.57 -11.78 -13.08
C GLN A 324 17.47 -10.86 -12.26
N ASN A 325 18.79 -11.03 -12.44
CA ASN A 325 19.78 -10.09 -11.93
C ASN A 325 20.88 -9.87 -12.98
N ARG A 326 21.04 -8.63 -13.44
CA ARG A 326 21.96 -8.27 -14.52
C ARG A 326 23.39 -8.01 -14.05
N ARG A 327 23.64 -8.03 -12.73
CA ARG A 327 24.91 -7.62 -12.13
C ARG A 327 25.31 -8.58 -11.01
N ILE A 328 25.75 -9.78 -11.39
CA ILE A 328 26.32 -10.77 -10.48
C ILE A 328 27.79 -10.96 -10.81
N LEU A 329 28.66 -10.91 -9.78
CA LEU A 329 30.09 -11.10 -9.95
C LEU A 329 30.36 -12.46 -10.62
N SER A 330 31.26 -12.53 -11.59
CA SER A 330 31.59 -13.80 -12.24
C SER A 330 32.14 -14.80 -11.22
N GLY A 331 31.66 -16.05 -11.25
CA GLY A 331 32.01 -17.07 -10.27
C GLY A 331 31.06 -18.27 -10.31
N ASN A 332 31.30 -19.24 -9.44
CA ASN A 332 30.41 -20.38 -9.24
C ASN A 332 29.53 -20.15 -8.02
N TYR A 333 28.24 -20.36 -8.17
CA TYR A 333 27.24 -20.18 -7.12
C TYR A 333 26.45 -21.46 -6.92
N LEU A 334 26.06 -21.74 -5.68
CA LEU A 334 25.03 -22.73 -5.37
C LEU A 334 23.67 -22.07 -5.47
N ILE A 335 22.79 -22.63 -6.29
CA ILE A 335 21.40 -22.21 -6.42
C ILE A 335 20.47 -23.28 -5.87
N SER A 336 19.50 -22.83 -5.09
CA SER A 336 18.41 -23.68 -4.59
C SER A 336 17.07 -23.06 -4.95
N LEU A 337 16.07 -23.92 -5.21
CA LEU A 337 14.70 -23.52 -5.46
C LEU A 337 13.76 -24.28 -4.54
N ASP A 338 12.81 -23.55 -3.98
CA ASP A 338 11.76 -24.06 -3.10
C ASP A 338 10.40 -23.57 -3.59
N TYR A 339 9.40 -24.45 -3.62
CA TYR A 339 8.05 -24.09 -4.01
C TYR A 339 7.04 -24.94 -3.23
N PRO A 340 5.99 -24.33 -2.65
CA PRO A 340 5.07 -25.04 -1.76
C PRO A 340 4.49 -26.30 -2.41
N LEU A 341 4.49 -27.41 -1.66
CA LEU A 341 4.03 -28.73 -2.10
C LEU A 341 4.88 -29.41 -3.19
N TYR A 342 6.02 -28.85 -3.62
CA TYR A 342 6.91 -29.47 -4.61
C TYR A 342 8.22 -29.91 -3.96
N LEU A 343 8.96 -30.83 -4.62
CA LEU A 343 10.30 -31.22 -4.19
C LEU A 343 11.29 -30.10 -4.51
N SER A 344 11.93 -29.60 -3.47
CA SER A 344 12.97 -28.57 -3.56
C SER A 344 14.18 -29.06 -4.37
N LYS A 345 14.80 -28.15 -5.10
CA LYS A 345 16.08 -28.38 -5.78
C LYS A 345 17.15 -27.70 -4.95
N GLU A 346 18.06 -28.47 -4.37
CA GLU A 346 19.08 -27.92 -3.49
C GLU A 346 20.47 -27.94 -4.13
N ASN A 347 21.26 -26.91 -3.80
CA ASN A 347 22.70 -26.83 -3.98
C ASN A 347 23.18 -27.18 -5.40
N ARG A 348 22.46 -26.70 -6.42
CA ARG A 348 22.88 -26.86 -7.81
C ARG A 348 23.96 -25.84 -8.13
N GLN A 349 25.10 -26.29 -8.62
CA GLN A 349 26.17 -25.37 -9.00
C GLN A 349 25.85 -24.72 -10.35
N ILE A 350 25.98 -23.39 -10.42
CA ILE A 350 25.87 -22.60 -11.64
C ILE A 350 27.11 -21.70 -11.81
N GLY A 351 27.66 -21.66 -13.02
CA GLY A 351 28.74 -20.74 -13.38
C GLY A 351 28.19 -19.47 -14.01
N ILE A 352 28.59 -18.32 -13.48
CA ILE A 352 28.29 -17.00 -14.05
C ILE A 352 29.58 -16.44 -14.64
N GLN A 353 29.54 -16.13 -15.93
CA GLN A 353 30.67 -15.56 -16.66
C GLN A 353 30.46 -14.05 -16.85
N ALA A 354 31.53 -13.28 -16.73
CA ALA A 354 31.50 -11.85 -16.98
C ALA A 354 31.02 -11.54 -18.41
N GLU A 355 30.27 -10.45 -18.57
CA GLU A 355 29.73 -9.95 -19.85
C GLU A 355 28.75 -10.91 -20.56
N LYS A 356 28.37 -12.01 -19.91
CA LYS A 356 27.42 -12.99 -20.45
C LYS A 356 26.17 -13.11 -19.59
N GLN A 357 25.08 -13.52 -20.24
CA GLN A 357 23.85 -13.91 -19.57
C GLN A 357 23.78 -15.43 -19.44
N THR A 358 23.66 -15.89 -18.19
CA THR A 358 23.37 -17.27 -17.84
C THR A 358 21.87 -17.41 -17.62
N THR A 359 21.20 -18.26 -18.40
CA THR A 359 19.78 -18.59 -18.20
C THR A 359 19.66 -20.04 -17.73
N LYS A 360 18.87 -20.29 -16.68
CA LYS A 360 18.58 -21.63 -16.15
C LYS A 360 17.09 -21.84 -15.97
N LEU A 361 16.61 -23.03 -16.33
CA LEU A 361 15.25 -23.50 -16.10
C LEU A 361 15.27 -24.70 -15.15
N PHE A 362 14.42 -24.66 -14.12
CA PHE A 362 14.28 -25.73 -13.14
C PHE A 362 12.85 -26.28 -13.15
N VAL A 363 12.69 -27.53 -13.57
CA VAL A 363 11.41 -28.24 -13.45
C VAL A 363 11.33 -28.88 -12.07
N LEU A 364 10.33 -28.46 -11.28
CA LEU A 364 10.08 -28.96 -9.94
C LEU A 364 9.09 -30.13 -10.00
N LYS A 365 9.40 -31.20 -9.28
CA LYS A 365 8.52 -32.37 -9.24
C LYS A 365 7.47 -32.18 -8.15
N PRO A 366 6.17 -32.41 -8.43
CA PRO A 366 5.14 -32.38 -7.39
C PRO A 366 5.48 -33.29 -6.22
N ASN A 367 5.27 -32.79 -5.00
CA ASN A 367 5.35 -33.52 -3.73
C ASN A 367 3.98 -33.48 -3.01
N PHE A 368 2.91 -33.55 -3.81
CA PHE A 368 1.52 -33.59 -3.38
C PHE A 368 0.73 -34.59 -4.20
N GLY A 369 -0.37 -35.07 -3.63
CA GLY A 369 -1.45 -35.71 -4.37
C GLY A 369 -2.72 -34.85 -4.35
N ILE A 370 -3.73 -35.29 -5.09
CA ILE A 370 -5.03 -34.63 -5.19
C ILE A 370 -6.04 -35.51 -4.47
N LEU A 371 -6.82 -34.93 -3.56
CA LEU A 371 -8.00 -35.54 -2.99
C LEU A 371 -9.23 -34.93 -3.66
N LYS A 372 -10.02 -35.75 -4.36
CA LYS A 372 -11.33 -35.36 -4.88
C LYS A 372 -12.39 -35.94 -3.95
N ILE A 373 -13.18 -35.09 -3.31
CA ILE A 373 -14.21 -35.55 -2.39
C ILE A 373 -15.58 -35.07 -2.84
N LYS A 374 -16.53 -35.99 -2.89
CA LYS A 374 -17.96 -35.75 -3.04
C LYS A 374 -18.70 -36.41 -1.89
N THR A 375 -19.76 -35.77 -1.41
CA THR A 375 -20.54 -36.24 -0.26
C THR A 375 -22.01 -36.27 -0.60
N ASN A 376 -22.75 -37.16 0.06
CA ASN A 376 -24.21 -37.15 0.05
C ASN A 376 -24.72 -36.96 1.50
N PRO A 377 -25.34 -35.83 1.85
CA PRO A 377 -25.72 -34.72 0.98
C PRO A 377 -24.52 -33.86 0.50
N PRO A 378 -24.68 -33.06 -0.58
CA PRO A 378 -23.69 -32.06 -0.98
C PRO A 378 -23.58 -30.94 0.07
N ASP A 379 -22.64 -30.02 -0.10
CA ASP A 379 -22.39 -28.91 0.84
C ASP A 379 -22.17 -29.42 2.27
N THR A 380 -21.31 -30.42 2.39
CA THR A 380 -20.90 -31.01 3.66
C THR A 380 -19.49 -30.52 4.01
N MET A 381 -19.29 -30.12 5.27
CA MET A 381 -18.02 -29.59 5.74
C MET A 381 -17.01 -30.71 5.93
N ILE A 382 -15.82 -30.52 5.34
CA ILE A 382 -14.70 -31.44 5.42
C ILE A 382 -13.58 -30.76 6.20
N ASN A 383 -13.16 -31.38 7.30
CA ASN A 383 -11.97 -30.98 8.06
C ASN A 383 -10.89 -32.06 7.93
N ILE A 384 -9.71 -31.70 7.44
CA ILE A 384 -8.61 -32.63 7.20
C ILE A 384 -7.50 -32.41 8.23
N TYR A 385 -7.12 -33.48 8.92
CA TYR A 385 -6.09 -33.49 9.95
C TYR A 385 -4.92 -34.37 9.52
N ASN A 386 -3.69 -33.94 9.80
CA ASN A 386 -2.49 -34.77 9.60
C ASN A 386 -2.30 -35.77 10.76
N GLN A 387 -1.21 -36.56 10.74
CA GLN A 387 -0.91 -37.52 11.80
C GLN A 387 -0.60 -36.90 13.16
N GLU A 388 -0.22 -35.62 13.19
CA GLU A 388 -0.01 -34.83 14.42
C GLU A 388 -1.31 -34.19 14.93
N ASN A 389 -2.45 -34.57 14.34
CA ASN A 389 -3.78 -34.03 14.65
C ASN A 389 -3.91 -32.51 14.43
N LYS A 390 -3.05 -31.92 13.57
CA LYS A 390 -3.16 -30.53 13.14
C LYS A 390 -4.10 -30.42 11.96
N LEU A 391 -5.04 -29.47 12.03
CA LEU A 391 -5.91 -29.12 10.91
C LEU A 391 -5.06 -28.55 9.76
N VAL A 392 -5.08 -29.22 8.61
CA VAL A 392 -4.32 -28.82 7.41
C VAL A 392 -5.20 -28.22 6.32
N SER A 393 -6.50 -28.53 6.32
CA SER A 393 -7.45 -28.01 5.33
C SER A 393 -8.87 -28.10 5.84
N GLN A 394 -9.69 -27.12 5.46
CA GLN A 394 -11.13 -27.08 5.72
C GLN A 394 -11.85 -26.51 4.50
N PHE A 395 -12.92 -27.17 4.06
CA PHE A 395 -13.72 -26.73 2.91
C PHE A 395 -15.08 -27.43 2.85
N MET A 396 -15.94 -27.00 1.93
CA MET A 396 -17.22 -27.64 1.62
C MET A 396 -17.08 -28.56 0.40
N ALA A 397 -17.60 -29.78 0.48
CA ALA A 397 -17.66 -30.70 -0.66
C ALA A 397 -18.83 -30.36 -1.62
N PRO A 398 -18.69 -30.58 -2.94
CA PRO A 398 -17.58 -31.24 -3.60
C PRO A 398 -16.39 -30.31 -3.88
N LYS A 399 -15.15 -30.81 -3.69
CA LYS A 399 -13.93 -30.05 -3.99
C LYS A 399 -12.75 -30.97 -4.28
N GLU A 400 -11.84 -30.49 -5.14
CA GLU A 400 -10.50 -31.06 -5.30
C GLU A 400 -9.50 -30.30 -4.42
N GLN A 401 -8.80 -31.01 -3.56
CA GLN A 401 -7.84 -30.45 -2.60
C GLN A 401 -6.46 -31.05 -2.85
N LYS A 402 -5.44 -30.19 -3.02
CA LYS A 402 -4.04 -30.61 -3.06
C LYS A 402 -3.53 -30.78 -1.63
N LEU A 403 -2.89 -31.92 -1.36
CA LEU A 403 -2.32 -32.26 -0.05
C LEU A 403 -0.94 -32.88 -0.25
N ALA A 404 0.00 -32.56 0.64
CA ALA A 404 1.29 -33.24 0.65
C ALA A 404 1.11 -34.77 0.75
N ALA A 405 2.09 -35.54 0.29
CA ALA A 405 2.01 -36.98 0.51
C ALA A 405 2.04 -37.30 2.00
N GLY A 406 1.14 -38.18 2.45
CA GLY A 406 0.98 -38.50 3.85
C GLY A 406 -0.35 -39.17 4.18
N LYS A 407 -0.53 -39.51 5.45
CA LYS A 407 -1.78 -40.07 5.99
C LYS A 407 -2.59 -38.95 6.64
N TYR A 408 -3.89 -38.94 6.34
CA TYR A 408 -4.83 -37.93 6.82
C TYR A 408 -6.06 -38.57 7.46
N GLN A 409 -6.64 -37.86 8.43
CA GLN A 409 -7.97 -38.11 8.94
C GLN A 409 -8.92 -37.00 8.51
N LEU A 410 -10.05 -37.36 7.94
CA LEU A 410 -11.09 -36.43 7.52
C LEU A 410 -12.24 -36.55 8.51
N LYS A 411 -12.72 -35.41 9.01
CA LYS A 411 -13.99 -35.31 9.74
C LYS A 411 -15.00 -34.63 8.83
N ILE A 412 -16.04 -35.36 8.46
CA ILE A 412 -17.08 -34.97 7.51
C ILE A 412 -18.34 -34.66 8.31
N LYS A 413 -18.83 -33.43 8.24
CA LYS A 413 -19.92 -32.94 9.11
C LYS A 413 -20.94 -32.09 8.36
N LYS A 414 -22.22 -32.30 8.67
CA LYS A 414 -23.33 -31.41 8.27
C LYS A 414 -24.36 -31.35 9.39
N GLN A 415 -24.99 -30.18 9.57
CA GLN A 415 -26.03 -30.00 10.57
C GLN A 415 -27.22 -30.92 10.32
N GLY A 416 -27.70 -31.61 11.36
CA GLY A 416 -28.80 -32.57 11.27
C GLY A 416 -28.40 -33.96 10.72
N TYR A 417 -27.09 -34.21 10.55
CA TYR A 417 -26.55 -35.47 10.07
C TYR A 417 -25.51 -36.05 11.04
N ASP A 418 -25.40 -37.36 11.05
CA ASP A 418 -24.40 -38.11 11.80
C ASP A 418 -23.01 -37.87 11.17
N PRO A 419 -22.00 -37.40 11.93
CA PRO A 419 -20.68 -37.14 11.38
C PRO A 419 -19.94 -38.41 10.98
N LEU A 420 -19.12 -38.34 9.94
CA LEU A 420 -18.30 -39.45 9.47
C LEU A 420 -16.81 -39.13 9.63
N ASP A 421 -16.06 -40.09 10.17
CA ASP A 421 -14.59 -40.04 10.22
C ASP A 421 -14.01 -40.98 9.15
N TYR A 422 -13.09 -40.47 8.34
CA TYR A 422 -12.50 -41.21 7.23
C TYR A 422 -10.97 -41.12 7.27
N LYS A 423 -10.26 -42.22 7.01
CA LYS A 423 -8.79 -42.25 6.95
C LYS A 423 -8.35 -42.46 5.51
N ILE A 424 -7.42 -41.63 5.04
CA ILE A 424 -6.90 -41.74 3.68
C ILE A 424 -5.38 -41.54 3.64
N THR A 425 -4.72 -42.17 2.67
CA THR A 425 -3.31 -41.93 2.37
C THR A 425 -3.19 -41.27 1.02
N ILE A 426 -2.59 -40.09 0.97
CA ILE A 426 -2.32 -39.36 -0.27
C ILE A 426 -0.89 -39.67 -0.70
N ALA A 427 -0.71 -40.13 -1.94
CA ALA A 427 0.59 -40.37 -2.53
C ALA A 427 0.99 -39.27 -3.52
N ASN A 428 2.29 -39.04 -3.67
CA ASN A 428 2.83 -38.05 -4.60
C ASN A 428 2.36 -38.29 -6.04
N GLY A 429 1.84 -37.24 -6.67
CA GLY A 429 1.38 -37.24 -8.06
C GLY A 429 0.12 -38.07 -8.32
N LYS A 430 -0.48 -38.69 -7.30
CA LYS A 430 -1.72 -39.48 -7.45
C LYS A 430 -2.96 -38.65 -7.13
N SER A 431 -4.09 -39.06 -7.69
CA SER A 431 -5.41 -38.53 -7.35
C SER A 431 -6.22 -39.61 -6.64
N GLU A 432 -6.53 -39.38 -5.38
CA GLU A 432 -7.45 -40.20 -4.60
C GLU A 432 -8.85 -39.60 -4.67
N THR A 433 -9.88 -40.43 -4.74
CA THR A 433 -11.27 -39.99 -4.84
C THR A 433 -12.11 -40.65 -3.76
N ILE A 434 -12.89 -39.84 -3.05
CA ILE A 434 -13.99 -40.30 -2.17
C ILE A 434 -15.29 -39.94 -2.87
N ASN A 435 -16.07 -40.96 -3.21
CA ASN A 435 -17.34 -40.80 -3.92
C ASN A 435 -18.52 -40.58 -2.97
N GLU A 436 -19.65 -40.13 -3.51
CA GLU A 436 -20.87 -39.84 -2.76
C GLU A 436 -21.38 -41.05 -1.96
N ASN A 437 -21.25 -42.26 -2.52
CA ASN A 437 -21.64 -43.50 -1.86
C ASN A 437 -20.75 -43.86 -0.66
N GLU A 438 -19.46 -43.48 -0.70
CA GLU A 438 -18.50 -43.75 0.38
C GLU A 438 -18.62 -42.71 1.50
N ALA A 439 -19.05 -41.49 1.16
CA ALA A 439 -19.28 -40.39 2.09
C ALA A 439 -20.76 -39.98 2.12
N THR A 440 -21.64 -40.97 2.32
CA THR A 440 -23.06 -40.75 2.59
C THR A 440 -23.28 -40.58 4.10
N LEU A 441 -23.80 -39.43 4.52
CA LEU A 441 -24.14 -39.16 5.91
C LEU A 441 -25.59 -39.56 6.18
N ARG A 442 -25.82 -40.21 7.32
CA ARG A 442 -27.16 -40.55 7.79
C ARG A 442 -27.81 -39.31 8.41
N ARG A 443 -29.01 -38.96 7.96
CA ARG A 443 -29.81 -37.89 8.59
C ARG A 443 -30.25 -38.34 9.97
N LEU A 444 -30.03 -37.51 10.99
CA LEU A 444 -30.47 -37.78 12.35
C LEU A 444 -31.98 -37.52 12.43
N GLN A 445 -32.77 -38.55 12.77
CA GLN A 445 -34.23 -38.48 12.82
C GLN A 445 -34.78 -39.33 13.96
N GLY A 446 -35.90 -38.90 14.53
CA GLY A 446 -36.67 -39.67 15.52
C GLY A 446 -38.15 -39.68 15.17
N ASN A 447 -38.89 -40.59 15.80
CA ASN A 447 -40.34 -40.68 15.64
C ASN A 447 -41.03 -39.90 16.75
N LEU A 448 -42.11 -39.22 16.42
CA LEU A 448 -42.95 -38.50 17.36
C LEU A 448 -44.40 -38.97 17.24
N MET A 449 -44.93 -39.53 18.32
CA MET A 449 -46.35 -39.86 18.47
C MET A 449 -47.08 -38.71 19.15
N ILE A 450 -48.12 -38.17 18.50
CA ILE A 450 -48.83 -36.97 18.96
C ILE A 450 -50.29 -37.30 19.25
N SER A 451 -50.74 -36.90 20.43
CA SER A 451 -52.14 -36.98 20.87
C SER A 451 -52.60 -35.65 21.47
N SER A 452 -53.91 -35.48 21.63
CA SER A 452 -54.51 -34.31 22.29
C SER A 452 -55.28 -34.68 23.55
N MET A 453 -55.41 -33.71 24.47
CA MET A 453 -56.25 -33.80 25.66
C MET A 453 -57.13 -32.54 25.76
N PRO A 454 -58.48 -32.66 25.72
CA PRO A 454 -59.23 -33.88 25.42
C PRO A 454 -58.97 -34.38 23.99
N TYR A 455 -59.04 -35.70 23.78
CA TYR A 455 -58.74 -36.33 22.50
C TYR A 455 -59.69 -35.85 21.40
N GLN A 456 -59.11 -35.39 20.29
CA GLN A 456 -59.82 -34.86 19.13
C GLN A 456 -59.27 -35.48 17.86
N LYS A 457 -59.98 -36.51 17.38
CA LYS A 457 -59.63 -37.21 16.14
C LYS A 457 -59.75 -36.26 14.94
N GLY A 458 -58.75 -36.26 14.07
CA GLY A 458 -58.74 -35.39 12.88
C GLY A 458 -58.30 -33.95 13.16
N ALA A 459 -57.84 -33.64 14.38
CA ALA A 459 -57.28 -32.33 14.70
C ALA A 459 -55.97 -32.10 13.94
N ASP A 460 -55.81 -30.95 13.29
CA ASP A 460 -54.63 -30.59 12.51
C ASP A 460 -53.39 -30.46 13.39
N VAL A 461 -52.34 -31.17 13.03
CA VAL A 461 -51.03 -31.12 13.68
C VAL A 461 -50.07 -30.30 12.83
N PHE A 462 -49.49 -29.27 13.44
CA PHE A 462 -48.46 -28.42 12.86
C PHE A 462 -47.14 -28.65 13.59
N ILE A 463 -46.05 -28.79 12.82
CA ILE A 463 -44.67 -28.84 13.33
C ILE A 463 -43.95 -27.62 12.77
N ASP A 464 -43.41 -26.78 13.66
CA ASP A 464 -42.72 -25.53 13.31
C ASP A 464 -43.52 -24.59 12.37
N GLY A 465 -44.86 -24.66 12.47
CA GLY A 465 -45.79 -23.87 11.68
C GLY A 465 -46.29 -24.53 10.39
N GLU A 466 -45.75 -25.67 9.97
CA GLU A 466 -46.20 -26.42 8.79
C GLU A 466 -47.16 -27.55 9.18
N LYS A 467 -48.28 -27.73 8.45
CA LYS A 467 -49.25 -28.82 8.73
C LYS A 467 -48.64 -30.15 8.29
N MET A 468 -48.37 -31.04 9.24
CA MET A 468 -47.68 -32.33 9.01
C MET A 468 -48.58 -33.56 9.15
N GLY A 469 -49.79 -33.40 9.69
CA GLY A 469 -50.72 -34.52 9.84
C GLY A 469 -51.94 -34.16 10.69
N GLU A 470 -52.63 -35.18 11.17
CA GLU A 470 -53.82 -35.06 12.01
C GLU A 470 -53.73 -36.00 13.23
N VAL A 471 -54.38 -35.65 14.35
CA VAL A 471 -54.37 -36.45 15.58
C VAL A 471 -55.18 -37.76 15.40
N PRO A 472 -54.66 -38.91 15.85
CA PRO A 472 -53.31 -39.13 16.36
C PRO A 472 -52.29 -39.21 15.22
N ALA A 473 -51.16 -38.52 15.38
CA ALA A 473 -50.11 -38.49 14.35
C ALA A 473 -48.90 -39.30 14.79
N ASN A 474 -48.25 -39.98 13.84
CA ASN A 474 -46.93 -40.58 14.01
C ASN A 474 -46.01 -40.03 12.93
N LEU A 475 -45.10 -39.14 13.32
CA LEU A 475 -44.28 -38.34 12.39
C LEU A 475 -42.80 -38.66 12.58
N SER A 476 -42.07 -38.87 11.47
CA SER A 476 -40.60 -38.92 11.48
C SER A 476 -40.07 -37.50 11.33
N LEU A 477 -39.44 -36.99 12.38
CA LEU A 477 -38.94 -35.62 12.45
C LEU A 477 -37.41 -35.60 12.56
N PRO A 478 -36.74 -34.55 12.05
CA PRO A 478 -35.32 -34.34 12.32
C PRO A 478 -35.01 -34.35 13.81
N ALA A 479 -33.83 -34.81 14.20
CA ALA A 479 -33.39 -34.65 15.58
C ALA A 479 -33.18 -33.16 15.89
N GLY A 480 -33.70 -32.69 17.02
CA GLY A 480 -33.66 -31.28 17.39
C GLY A 480 -34.90 -30.80 18.13
N HIS A 481 -34.99 -29.49 18.35
CA HIS A 481 -36.15 -28.87 18.97
C HIS A 481 -37.22 -28.57 17.94
N HIS A 482 -38.46 -28.93 18.25
CA HIS A 482 -39.61 -28.73 17.39
C HIS A 482 -40.78 -28.16 18.19
N GLN A 483 -41.46 -27.16 17.64
CA GLN A 483 -42.72 -26.67 18.15
C GLN A 483 -43.85 -27.49 17.55
N VAL A 484 -44.62 -28.16 18.40
CA VAL A 484 -45.82 -28.88 18.00
C VAL A 484 -47.03 -28.03 18.35
N LYS A 485 -47.95 -27.86 17.42
CA LYS A 485 -49.22 -27.16 17.63
C LYS A 485 -50.37 -28.00 17.08
N ILE A 486 -51.43 -28.14 17.87
CA ILE A 486 -52.65 -28.83 17.45
C ILE A 486 -53.75 -27.78 17.32
N ILE A 487 -54.50 -27.83 16.21
CA ILE A 487 -55.66 -26.98 15.94
C ILE A 487 -56.84 -27.88 15.57
N SER A 488 -57.98 -27.69 16.23
CA SER A 488 -59.21 -28.41 15.91
C SER A 488 -60.40 -27.48 16.14
N ASP A 489 -61.12 -27.13 15.08
CA ASP A 489 -62.19 -26.13 15.12
C ASP A 489 -61.78 -24.85 15.87
N ASN A 490 -62.43 -24.58 17.01
CA ASN A 490 -62.13 -23.48 17.91
C ASN A 490 -61.16 -23.85 19.02
N LYS A 491 -60.42 -24.96 18.98
CA LYS A 491 -59.46 -25.35 20.03
C LYS A 491 -58.02 -25.32 19.54
N THR A 492 -57.10 -24.95 20.42
CA THR A 492 -55.66 -24.91 20.10
C THR A 492 -54.81 -25.25 21.32
N GLY A 493 -53.64 -25.84 21.07
CA GLY A 493 -52.59 -26.05 22.07
C GLY A 493 -51.23 -26.13 21.39
N SER A 494 -50.17 -25.77 22.09
CA SER A 494 -48.80 -25.88 21.57
C SER A 494 -47.82 -26.27 22.66
N LYS A 495 -46.81 -27.06 22.29
CA LYS A 495 -45.76 -27.51 23.20
C LYS A 495 -44.45 -27.70 22.43
N GLN A 496 -43.33 -27.38 23.08
CA GLN A 496 -42.00 -27.66 22.56
C GLN A 496 -41.58 -29.09 22.92
N ILE A 497 -40.89 -29.76 22.01
CA ILE A 497 -40.31 -31.09 22.25
C ILE A 497 -38.93 -31.20 21.61
N THR A 498 -38.08 -32.06 22.18
CA THR A 498 -36.78 -32.39 21.62
C THR A 498 -36.81 -33.81 21.06
N ILE A 499 -36.66 -33.93 19.74
CA ILE A 499 -36.58 -35.21 19.04
C ILE A 499 -35.14 -35.71 19.09
N ARG A 500 -34.96 -36.96 19.52
CA ARG A 500 -33.65 -37.62 19.63
C ARG A 500 -33.52 -38.68 18.54
N ASP A 501 -32.31 -38.83 18.01
CA ASP A 501 -32.03 -39.77 16.92
C ASP A 501 -32.39 -41.22 17.31
N GLY A 502 -33.13 -41.89 16.43
CA GLY A 502 -33.55 -43.29 16.57
C GLY A 502 -34.60 -43.58 17.65
N LEU A 503 -35.00 -42.58 18.45
CA LEU A 503 -35.98 -42.76 19.53
C LEU A 503 -37.40 -42.44 19.08
N THR A 504 -38.37 -43.04 19.75
CA THR A 504 -39.79 -42.71 19.60
C THR A 504 -40.24 -41.96 20.84
N GLU A 505 -40.54 -40.68 20.67
CA GLU A 505 -41.05 -39.81 21.72
C GLU A 505 -42.58 -39.74 21.62
N SER A 506 -43.25 -39.53 22.75
CA SER A 506 -44.70 -39.35 22.79
C SER A 506 -45.06 -38.00 23.40
N LEU A 507 -46.02 -37.31 22.79
CA LEU A 507 -46.43 -35.98 23.19
C LEU A 507 -47.95 -35.88 23.20
N THR A 508 -48.51 -35.68 24.39
CA THR A 508 -49.90 -35.25 24.55
C THR A 508 -49.92 -33.74 24.76
N ILE A 509 -50.74 -33.05 23.97
CA ILE A 509 -50.93 -31.60 24.07
C ILE A 509 -52.34 -31.31 24.59
N ASP A 510 -52.41 -30.54 25.66
CA ASP A 510 -53.67 -30.00 26.14
C ASP A 510 -54.17 -28.92 25.18
N ILE A 511 -55.41 -29.07 24.69
CA ILE A 511 -56.04 -28.14 23.76
C ILE A 511 -57.26 -27.49 24.40
N TYR A 512 -57.31 -26.16 24.29
CA TYR A 512 -58.31 -25.32 24.95
C TYR A 512 -59.09 -24.49 23.92
N ASP A 513 -60.31 -24.08 24.26
CA ASP A 513 -61.10 -23.20 23.40
C ASP A 513 -60.37 -21.87 23.15
N ARG A 514 -60.37 -21.48 21.89
CA ARG A 514 -59.82 -20.26 21.31
C ARG A 514 -60.87 -19.18 21.56
N TYR A 515 -60.95 -18.72 22.80
CA TYR A 515 -61.86 -17.64 23.19
C TYR A 515 -61.76 -16.46 22.21
N SER A 516 -62.91 -15.92 21.80
CA SER A 516 -62.97 -14.73 20.95
C SER A 516 -62.33 -13.55 21.72
N ARG A 517 -61.59 -12.68 21.02
CA ARG A 517 -61.05 -11.44 21.62
C ARG A 517 -62.15 -10.53 22.20
N GLN A 518 -63.41 -10.74 21.85
CA GLN A 518 -64.55 -9.93 22.27
C GLN A 518 -64.99 -10.24 23.72
N GLU A 519 -64.92 -11.50 24.17
CA GLU A 519 -65.31 -11.89 25.54
C GLU A 519 -64.28 -11.48 26.61
N LEU A 520 -62.99 -11.45 26.28
CA LEU A 520 -61.91 -11.07 27.22
C LEU A 520 -61.90 -9.56 27.52
N VAL A 521 -62.46 -8.71 26.67
CA VAL A 521 -62.50 -7.25 26.86
C VAL A 521 -63.63 -6.83 27.82
N ASN A 522 -64.74 -7.57 27.86
CA ASN A 522 -65.91 -7.19 28.66
C ASN A 522 -65.82 -7.54 30.16
N GLN A 523 -64.95 -8.47 30.58
CA GLN A 523 -64.72 -8.74 32.01
C GLN A 523 -63.60 -7.89 32.64
N HIS A 524 -62.86 -7.13 31.84
CA HIS A 524 -61.53 -6.64 32.22
C HIS A 524 -61.24 -5.22 31.71
N GLY A 525 -62.28 -4.48 31.33
CA GLY A 525 -62.20 -3.17 30.65
C GLY A 525 -61.53 -2.02 31.42
N ASN A 526 -60.87 -2.28 32.55
CA ASN A 526 -60.19 -1.25 33.34
C ASN A 526 -58.71 -1.57 33.69
N TRP A 527 -58.17 -2.75 33.35
CA TRP A 527 -56.79 -3.11 33.74
C TRP A 527 -55.75 -2.92 32.63
N TYR A 528 -56.11 -3.20 31.37
CA TYR A 528 -55.20 -3.05 30.22
C TYR A 528 -54.71 -1.61 30.01
N TRP A 529 -55.54 -0.60 30.29
CA TRP A 529 -55.12 0.81 30.16
C TRP A 529 -54.16 1.24 31.29
N LYS A 530 -54.35 0.73 32.52
CA LYS A 530 -53.46 1.00 33.67
C LYS A 530 -52.10 0.31 33.52
N TRP A 531 -52.10 -0.92 33.02
CA TRP A 531 -50.90 -1.67 32.64
C TRP A 531 -50.17 -1.02 31.47
N GLY A 532 -50.91 -0.63 30.43
CA GLY A 532 -50.38 0.07 29.27
C GLY A 532 -49.66 1.36 29.65
N LEU A 533 -50.27 2.21 30.47
CA LEU A 533 -49.64 3.45 30.93
C LEU A 533 -48.39 3.20 31.78
N SER A 534 -48.40 2.20 32.67
CA SER A 534 -47.26 1.91 33.55
C SER A 534 -46.06 1.33 32.78
N LEU A 535 -46.30 0.43 31.82
CA LEU A 535 -45.25 -0.10 30.94
C LEU A 535 -44.70 0.97 30.00
N VAL A 536 -45.56 1.82 29.42
CA VAL A 536 -45.12 2.94 28.58
C VAL A 536 -44.30 3.93 29.41
N GLY A 537 -44.69 4.21 30.66
CA GLY A 537 -43.92 5.03 31.60
C GLY A 537 -42.56 4.43 31.95
N ALA A 538 -42.49 3.12 32.19
CA ALA A 538 -41.22 2.42 32.45
C ALA A 538 -40.27 2.46 31.24
N LEU A 539 -40.80 2.24 30.03
CA LEU A 539 -40.00 2.29 28.81
C LEU A 539 -39.54 3.72 28.49
N ALA A 540 -40.40 4.72 28.66
CA ALA A 540 -40.04 6.12 28.42
C ALA A 540 -38.97 6.61 29.41
N SER A 541 -39.12 6.30 30.70
CA SER A 541 -38.13 6.66 31.74
C SER A 541 -36.83 5.89 31.60
N GLY A 542 -36.87 4.61 31.22
CA GLY A 542 -35.67 3.82 30.90
C GLY A 542 -34.91 4.36 29.68
N TYR A 543 -35.64 4.79 28.64
CA TYR A 543 -35.04 5.43 27.47
C TYR A 543 -34.39 6.77 27.82
N TYR A 544 -35.07 7.59 28.63
CA TYR A 544 -34.53 8.86 29.14
C TYR A 544 -33.25 8.65 29.97
N ALA A 545 -33.25 7.66 30.87
CA ALA A 545 -32.07 7.31 31.66
C ALA A 545 -30.88 6.88 30.77
N LEU A 546 -31.16 6.11 29.71
CA LEU A 546 -30.14 5.70 28.76
C LEU A 546 -29.56 6.88 27.98
N SER A 547 -30.40 7.83 27.55
CA SER A 547 -29.94 9.01 26.82
C SER A 547 -29.12 9.96 27.69
N GLU A 548 -29.53 10.18 28.94
CA GLU A 548 -28.78 10.98 29.92
C GLU A 548 -27.41 10.36 30.23
N ASN A 549 -27.35 9.03 30.37
CA ASN A 549 -26.07 8.31 30.57
C ASN A 549 -25.13 8.45 29.37
N GLN A 550 -25.66 8.44 28.14
CA GLN A 550 -24.84 8.72 26.95
C GLN A 550 -24.31 10.16 26.92
N GLN A 551 -25.12 11.15 27.35
CA GLN A 551 -24.69 12.54 27.45
C GLN A 551 -23.61 12.72 28.53
N ALA A 552 -23.71 12.02 29.66
CA ALA A 552 -22.68 12.00 30.69
C ALA A 552 -21.34 11.46 30.16
N GLN A 553 -21.36 10.41 29.34
CA GLN A 553 -20.15 9.87 28.73
C GLN A 553 -19.50 10.86 27.76
N ALA A 554 -20.30 11.50 26.89
CA ALA A 554 -19.79 12.51 25.97
C ALA A 554 -19.20 13.74 26.69
N ALA A 555 -19.85 14.20 27.78
CA ALA A 555 -19.32 15.28 28.61
C ALA A 555 -18.00 14.89 29.31
N SER A 556 -17.85 13.62 29.72
CA SER A 556 -16.62 13.11 30.35
C SER A 556 -15.45 13.04 29.37
N GLU A 557 -15.70 12.68 28.11
CA GLU A 557 -14.68 12.70 27.05
C GLU A 557 -14.23 14.13 26.73
N ASN A 558 -15.17 15.09 26.67
CA ASN A 558 -14.86 16.51 26.47
C ASN A 558 -14.07 17.07 27.66
N GLN A 559 -14.46 16.75 28.90
CA GLN A 559 -13.70 17.13 30.09
C GLN A 559 -12.25 16.63 30.01
N LYS A 560 -12.03 15.36 29.68
CA LYS A 560 -10.70 14.77 29.57
C LYS A 560 -9.85 15.46 28.50
N THR A 561 -10.48 15.81 27.37
CA THR A 561 -9.84 16.54 26.29
C THR A 561 -9.38 17.94 26.74
N GLU A 562 -10.22 18.65 27.49
CA GLU A 562 -9.88 19.95 28.08
C GLU A 562 -8.78 19.83 29.16
N GLU A 563 -8.80 18.77 29.97
CA GLU A 563 -7.74 18.50 30.97
C GLU A 563 -6.37 18.24 30.34
N ASP A 564 -6.31 17.48 29.23
CA ASP A 564 -5.08 17.25 28.46
C ASP A 564 -4.60 18.55 27.77
N ALA A 565 -5.52 19.44 27.37
CA ALA A 565 -5.22 20.74 26.80
C ALA A 565 -4.58 21.72 27.82
N ILE A 566 -4.87 21.58 29.12
CA ILE A 566 -4.23 22.38 30.18
C ILE A 566 -2.71 22.13 30.22
N LEU A 567 -2.28 20.89 30.06
CA LEU A 567 -0.86 20.48 30.14
C LEU A 567 -0.03 20.95 28.94
N SER A 568 -0.69 21.24 27.82
CA SER A 568 -0.07 21.65 26.56
C SER A 568 -0.30 23.12 26.20
N ALA A 569 -0.99 23.88 27.06
CA ALA A 569 -1.33 25.28 26.80
C ALA A 569 -0.08 26.21 26.82
N PRO A 570 0.10 27.08 25.81
CA PRO A 570 1.30 27.92 25.70
C PRO A 570 1.31 29.14 26.63
N SER A 571 0.24 29.40 27.39
CA SER A 571 0.18 30.47 28.39
C SER A 571 -0.71 30.12 29.59
N LEU A 572 -0.41 30.71 30.75
CA LEU A 572 -1.19 30.54 31.99
C LEU A 572 -2.65 30.97 31.86
N ALA A 573 -2.93 32.00 31.05
CA ALA A 573 -4.29 32.46 30.80
C ALA A 573 -5.11 31.42 30.01
N GLN A 574 -4.50 30.82 28.97
CA GLN A 574 -5.16 29.75 28.21
C GLN A 574 -5.35 28.48 29.04
N ALA A 575 -4.35 28.11 29.86
CA ALA A 575 -4.47 26.99 30.80
C ALA A 575 -5.61 27.20 31.83
N ALA A 576 -5.86 28.44 32.25
CA ALA A 576 -6.97 28.78 33.14
C ALA A 576 -8.34 28.63 32.45
N THR A 577 -8.46 29.06 31.19
CA THR A 577 -9.70 28.88 30.40
C THR A 577 -10.05 27.40 30.21
N HIS A 578 -9.08 26.57 29.81
CA HIS A 578 -9.28 25.13 29.66
C HIS A 578 -9.64 24.48 31.00
N ARG A 579 -9.06 24.95 32.12
CA ARG A 579 -9.42 24.48 33.46
C ARG A 579 -10.85 24.82 33.86
N ASP A 580 -11.32 26.02 33.55
CA ASP A 580 -12.70 26.42 33.86
C ASP A 580 -13.69 25.66 32.97
N GLN A 581 -13.37 25.41 31.70
CA GLN A 581 -14.18 24.57 30.81
C GLN A 581 -14.23 23.10 31.27
N ALA A 582 -13.10 22.52 31.68
CA ALA A 582 -13.07 21.19 32.26
C ALA A 582 -13.94 21.07 33.52
N LYS A 583 -13.96 22.10 34.38
CA LYS A 583 -14.87 22.12 35.55
C LYS A 583 -16.34 22.15 35.14
N THR A 584 -16.71 22.96 34.16
CA THR A 584 -18.09 22.99 33.65
C THR A 584 -18.51 21.62 33.11
N TYR A 585 -17.66 20.97 32.30
CA TYR A 585 -17.95 19.62 31.82
C TYR A 585 -18.04 18.58 32.94
N ASN A 586 -17.25 18.71 34.01
CA ASN A 586 -17.37 17.85 35.19
C ASN A 586 -18.71 18.03 35.92
N GLU A 587 -19.20 19.27 36.02
CA GLU A 587 -20.54 19.57 36.57
C GLU A 587 -21.64 18.97 35.68
N ASP A 588 -21.51 19.07 34.36
CA ASP A 588 -22.44 18.45 33.40
C ASP A 588 -22.44 16.91 33.53
N VAL A 589 -21.28 16.27 33.64
CA VAL A 589 -21.16 14.81 33.88
C VAL A 589 -21.90 14.42 35.16
N LYS A 590 -21.74 15.20 36.23
CA LYS A 590 -22.42 14.92 37.50
C LYS A 590 -23.94 15.05 37.35
N SER A 591 -24.40 16.13 36.74
CA SER A 591 -25.83 16.41 36.51
C SER A 591 -26.49 15.30 35.67
N HIS A 592 -25.89 14.93 34.54
CA HIS A 592 -26.42 13.88 33.66
C HIS A 592 -26.42 12.50 34.33
N ASN A 593 -25.41 12.18 35.15
CA ASN A 593 -25.40 10.94 35.92
C ASN A 593 -26.49 10.89 37.01
N GLU A 594 -26.74 12.01 37.70
CA GLU A 594 -27.83 12.12 38.68
C GLU A 594 -29.21 11.95 37.99
N ASN A 595 -29.40 12.58 36.83
CA ASN A 595 -30.63 12.44 36.04
C ASN A 595 -30.83 11.01 35.50
N ALA A 596 -29.75 10.35 35.05
CA ALA A 596 -29.81 8.96 34.61
C ALA A 596 -30.20 8.01 35.76
N GLN A 597 -29.68 8.23 36.97
CA GLN A 597 -30.08 7.46 38.15
C GLN A 597 -31.55 7.69 38.51
N LEU A 598 -32.03 8.94 38.47
CA LEU A 598 -33.44 9.26 38.70
C LEU A 598 -34.35 8.57 37.68
N GLY A 599 -33.99 8.61 36.39
CA GLY A 599 -34.72 7.89 35.33
C GLY A 599 -34.74 6.38 35.54
N GLY A 600 -33.62 5.79 36.01
CA GLY A 600 -33.53 4.39 36.40
C GLY A 600 -34.47 4.03 37.56
N ILE A 601 -34.46 4.82 38.63
CA ILE A 601 -35.34 4.62 39.80
C ILE A 601 -36.82 4.73 39.39
N LEU A 602 -37.17 5.70 38.55
CA LEU A 602 -38.52 5.86 38.03
C LEU A 602 -38.95 4.64 37.21
N SER A 603 -38.07 4.12 36.34
CA SER A 603 -38.39 2.94 35.52
C SER A 603 -38.69 1.69 36.37
N VAL A 604 -37.90 1.46 37.42
CA VAL A 604 -38.12 0.37 38.38
C VAL A 604 -39.40 0.60 39.17
N SER A 605 -39.71 1.84 39.54
CA SER A 605 -40.94 2.19 40.26
C SER A 605 -42.18 1.95 39.41
N PHE A 606 -42.15 2.29 38.12
CA PHE A 606 -43.25 1.99 37.19
C PHE A 606 -43.42 0.48 36.93
N LEU A 607 -42.31 -0.28 36.87
CA LEU A 607 -42.35 -1.74 36.77
C LEU A 607 -42.89 -2.40 38.05
N ALA A 608 -42.49 -1.90 39.21
CA ALA A 608 -43.01 -2.35 40.51
C ALA A 608 -44.51 -2.03 40.64
N LEU A 609 -44.95 -0.86 40.19
CA LEU A 609 -46.37 -0.49 40.13
C LEU A 609 -47.15 -1.40 39.17
N ALA A 610 -46.61 -1.68 37.98
CA ALA A 610 -47.23 -2.63 37.05
C ALA A 610 -47.34 -4.03 37.66
N THR A 611 -46.30 -4.47 38.38
CA THR A 611 -46.27 -5.77 39.06
C THR A 611 -47.21 -5.81 40.26
N TRP A 612 -47.37 -4.72 41.01
CA TRP A 612 -48.34 -4.63 42.10
C TRP A 612 -49.79 -4.65 41.56
N ILE A 613 -50.07 -3.89 40.50
CA ILE A 613 -51.37 -3.96 39.79
C ILE A 613 -51.63 -5.38 39.25
N TYR A 614 -50.59 -6.17 38.95
CA TYR A 614 -50.72 -7.58 38.58
C TYR A 614 -51.18 -8.48 39.73
N LEU A 615 -50.61 -8.24 40.92
CA LEU A 615 -50.63 -9.18 42.03
C LEU A 615 -51.82 -8.93 42.97
N ASP A 616 -52.35 -7.71 43.02
CA ASP A 616 -53.40 -7.29 43.96
C ASP A 616 -54.80 -7.23 43.30
N GLU A 617 -55.29 -8.34 42.76
CA GLU A 617 -56.73 -8.55 42.58
C GLU A 617 -57.30 -9.31 43.79
N PRO A 618 -57.89 -8.64 44.80
CA PRO A 618 -58.86 -9.29 45.66
C PRO A 618 -60.17 -9.46 44.88
N LYS A 619 -60.77 -10.65 45.01
CA LYS A 619 -62.17 -10.88 44.66
C LYS A 619 -63.02 -10.07 45.65
N ASP A 620 -63.70 -9.05 45.13
CA ASP A 620 -64.62 -8.08 45.76
C ASP A 620 -64.03 -6.78 46.37
N PRO A 621 -64.57 -5.60 46.03
CA PRO A 621 -64.07 -4.31 46.52
C PRO A 621 -65.00 -3.69 47.56
N GLU A 622 -64.49 -3.31 48.73
CA GLU A 622 -65.09 -2.21 49.50
C GLU A 622 -64.05 -1.12 49.81
N THR A 623 -64.29 0.03 49.17
CA THR A 623 -63.83 1.41 49.41
C THR A 623 -62.51 1.63 50.15
N THR A 624 -61.45 1.85 49.38
CA THR A 624 -60.29 2.66 49.78
C THR A 624 -60.50 4.09 49.29
N SER A 625 -60.48 5.09 50.18
CA SER A 625 -60.42 6.50 49.76
C SER A 625 -58.98 7.01 49.85
N TRP A 626 -58.63 7.92 48.94
CA TRP A 626 -57.29 8.47 48.79
C TRP A 626 -57.38 9.99 48.74
N GLN A 627 -56.58 10.69 49.55
CA GLN A 627 -56.35 12.12 49.41
C GLN A 627 -54.85 12.42 49.53
N PRO A 628 -54.20 12.84 48.44
CA PRO A 628 -52.81 13.28 48.48
C PRO A 628 -52.72 14.71 49.01
N GLU A 629 -51.76 14.97 49.91
CA GLU A 629 -51.44 16.31 50.39
C GLU A 629 -50.01 16.69 49.96
N LEU A 630 -49.87 17.90 49.41
CA LEU A 630 -48.62 18.42 48.87
C LEU A 630 -47.88 19.18 49.98
N LEU A 631 -46.67 18.74 50.34
CA LEU A 631 -45.90 19.44 51.36
C LEU A 631 -45.18 20.66 50.77
N PRO A 632 -44.94 21.72 51.58
CA PRO A 632 -44.37 22.98 51.10
C PRO A 632 -42.94 22.88 50.52
N ASN A 633 -42.23 21.78 50.77
CA ASN A 633 -40.90 21.51 50.23
C ASN A 633 -40.94 20.75 48.87
N GLY A 634 -42.13 20.57 48.29
CA GLY A 634 -42.30 19.90 47.00
C GLY A 634 -42.36 18.37 47.07
N ASN A 635 -42.27 17.78 48.26
CA ASN A 635 -42.45 16.34 48.45
C ASN A 635 -43.94 15.99 48.64
N ILE A 636 -44.36 14.82 48.17
CA ILE A 636 -45.72 14.31 48.34
C ILE A 636 -45.70 13.31 49.50
N GLN A 637 -46.52 13.54 50.54
CA GLN A 637 -46.68 12.61 51.64
C GLN A 637 -47.96 11.78 51.44
N LEU A 638 -47.83 10.46 51.55
CA LEU A 638 -48.93 9.51 51.40
C LEU A 638 -49.20 8.87 52.76
N ALA A 639 -50.36 9.15 53.33
CA ALA A 639 -50.83 8.50 54.55
C ALA A 639 -51.92 7.48 54.22
N PHE A 640 -51.84 6.29 54.81
CA PHE A 640 -52.83 5.22 54.64
C PHE A 640 -53.43 4.89 56.00
N GLU A 641 -54.75 4.91 56.09
CA GLU A 641 -55.50 4.40 57.24
C GLU A 641 -56.16 3.07 56.83
N ILE A 642 -55.79 1.98 57.49
CA ILE A 642 -56.34 0.65 57.26
C ILE A 642 -57.25 0.34 58.45
N LYS A 643 -58.56 0.28 58.23
CA LYS A 643 -59.49 -0.31 59.20
C LYS A 643 -59.66 -1.79 58.86
N PHE A 644 -59.32 -2.64 59.83
CA PHE A 644 -59.57 -4.08 59.77
C PHE A 644 -61.04 -4.39 60.04
#